data_AF-W7A8S7-F1
#
_entry.id   AF-W7A8S7-F1
#
_cell.length_a   1.000
_cell.length_b   1.000
_cell.length_c   1.000
_cell.angle_alpha   90.00
_cell.angle_beta   90.00
_cell.angle_gamma   90.00
#
_symmetry.space_group_name_H-M   'P 1'
#
loop_
_entity.id
_entity.type
_entity.pdbx_description
1 polymer ?
#
loop_
_entity_poly.entity_id
_entity_poly.type
_entity_poly.pdbx_seq_one_letter_code
_entity_poly.pdbx_strand_id
1 'polypeptide(L)'
;MAQFLMEQIRYMHEEIEMMEKAIADLIEEKVQKNKKRSIRYDYSISYLVEKIQTKSRLLLQYYRDEDNLKKEEMQFISGKMVKGDKAGKGQEEEEEKDEAEEDGKDDEEEDDSHERNNLWQNYYERVKYIRDYHKKTNIKKTEIRNYKAYKYEALKNNSLKESFSPVERKGKYVDMHRFYDHFVNIKKVKNFRVSVYRKKELASQKKRNSAEKETEKGKKSYPSKGGKSNEGEFKEMDLVTYLHNFTRFYYIPRYCKYRNEEYKKYVESLLAYLMNFFSKVNVLVDCQKMHTQYEKNFETKFKEKEIKEWEKYTYDLDLYCNVNDKLYASEGTFNSYKNSKHYDEDLKKYMQKEYSVEQLEDFKRQIERDDKELAKCEYLIDLYKNVLNKIFQKTIQKIQRKQAFSVDELQKRKKAEKRNDHLLTLRDRGGSHSNEQYDEGNDFPHLYNSHTFDPSSEDDDESTDSSDGGSLTGDGKKKKKGKGAGGADEADEADTEDEDEDEKPIYNPLNLPLGHDNKPIPYWLYKLHGLSKEYTCEICGNYSYFGRAQFEKHFYEWRHSFGMKCLNIPNTLHFKEITKIDDALNLYERLKKQTQMNVFKPDQEVECEDSKGNVMNMKAYDDLKRQGLL
;
A
#
# COMPACT_ATOMS: atom_id res chain seq x y z
N MET A 1 -30.79 -33.97 27.84
CA MET A 1 -30.93 -32.53 28.11
C MET A 1 -30.08 -31.80 27.08
N ALA A 2 -30.51 -30.63 26.61
CA ALA A 2 -29.58 -29.72 25.95
C ALA A 2 -28.48 -29.31 26.95
N GLN A 3 -27.33 -28.83 26.47
CA GLN A 3 -26.33 -28.25 27.36
C GLN A 3 -26.96 -27.06 28.10
N PHE A 4 -26.83 -27.03 29.43
CA PHE A 4 -27.30 -25.92 30.27
C PHE A 4 -26.83 -24.57 29.70
N LEU A 5 -27.72 -23.59 29.65
CA LEU A 5 -27.46 -22.25 29.11
C LEU A 5 -26.28 -21.57 29.81
N MET A 6 -26.10 -21.81 31.11
CA MET A 6 -24.93 -21.37 31.87
C MET A 6 -23.62 -22.02 31.41
N GLU A 7 -23.64 -23.29 30.98
CA GLU A 7 -22.48 -23.96 30.37
C GLU A 7 -22.24 -23.46 28.94
N GLN A 8 -23.29 -23.16 28.17
CA GLN A 8 -23.16 -22.51 26.85
C GLN A 8 -22.53 -21.11 26.97
N ILE A 9 -22.95 -20.32 27.97
CA ILE A 9 -22.35 -19.02 28.30
C ILE A 9 -20.88 -19.19 28.69
N ARG A 10 -20.55 -20.15 29.57
CA ARG A 10 -19.17 -20.45 30.00
C ARG A 10 -18.29 -20.83 28.79
N TYR A 11 -18.77 -21.75 27.96
CA TYR A 11 -18.09 -22.23 26.77
C TYR A 11 -17.86 -21.11 25.74
N MET A 12 -18.83 -20.23 25.50
CA MET A 12 -18.63 -19.10 24.57
C MET A 12 -17.62 -18.06 25.07
N HIS A 13 -17.55 -17.79 26.37
CA HIS A 13 -16.49 -16.94 26.94
C HIS A 13 -15.11 -17.58 26.80
N GLU A 14 -15.00 -18.88 27.10
CA GLU A 14 -13.76 -19.67 26.94
C GLU A 14 -13.31 -19.71 25.47
N GLU A 15 -14.23 -19.88 24.52
CA GLU A 15 -13.92 -19.77 23.09
C GLU A 15 -13.49 -18.36 22.66
N ILE A 16 -14.02 -17.29 23.27
CA ILE A 16 -13.58 -15.92 23.00
C ILE A 16 -12.15 -15.73 23.50
N GLU A 17 -11.84 -16.11 24.74
CA GLU A 17 -10.49 -16.03 25.31
C GLU A 17 -9.46 -16.82 24.48
N MET A 18 -9.85 -17.99 23.96
CA MET A 18 -8.99 -18.81 23.10
C MET A 18 -8.81 -18.23 21.69
N MET A 19 -9.79 -17.49 21.16
CA MET A 19 -9.62 -16.70 19.92
C MET A 19 -8.78 -15.43 20.16
N GLU A 20 -8.90 -14.77 21.31
CA GLU A 20 -8.07 -13.62 21.69
C GLU A 20 -6.59 -14.02 21.86
N LYS A 21 -6.32 -15.16 22.52
CA LYS A 21 -4.98 -15.77 22.57
C LYS A 21 -4.42 -16.08 21.18
N ALA A 22 -5.25 -16.59 20.27
CA ALA A 22 -4.87 -16.83 18.88
C ALA A 22 -4.58 -15.52 18.11
N ILE A 23 -5.32 -14.44 18.39
CA ILE A 23 -5.04 -13.09 17.84
C ILE A 23 -3.71 -12.54 18.35
N ALA A 24 -3.42 -12.67 19.65
CA ALA A 24 -2.15 -12.21 20.23
C ALA A 24 -0.93 -12.89 19.58
N ASP A 25 -0.97 -14.21 19.42
CA ASP A 25 0.06 -15.01 18.72
C ASP A 25 0.18 -14.59 17.23
N LEU A 26 -0.94 -14.36 16.53
CA LEU A 26 -0.93 -13.84 15.15
C LEU A 26 -0.33 -12.42 15.04
N ILE A 27 -0.48 -11.57 16.07
CA ILE A 27 0.13 -10.23 16.14
C ILE A 27 1.64 -10.33 16.41
N GLU A 28 2.06 -11.21 17.32
CA GLU A 28 3.48 -11.45 17.60
C GLU A 28 4.21 -11.99 16.35
N GLU A 29 3.66 -13.01 15.69
CA GLU A 29 4.20 -13.51 14.41
C GLU A 29 4.30 -12.41 13.35
N LYS A 30 3.31 -11.52 13.26
CA LYS A 30 3.30 -10.40 12.31
C LYS A 30 4.42 -9.38 12.58
N VAL A 31 4.79 -9.18 13.85
CA VAL A 31 5.92 -8.31 14.24
C VAL A 31 7.26 -8.97 13.93
N GLN A 32 7.41 -10.25 14.29
CA GLN A 32 8.65 -11.01 14.06
C GLN A 32 8.92 -11.28 12.56
N LYS A 33 7.90 -11.74 11.81
CA LYS A 33 8.01 -12.18 10.40
C LYS A 33 7.87 -11.01 9.41
N ASN A 34 8.82 -10.08 9.54
CA ASN A 34 9.08 -8.86 8.77
C ASN A 34 8.25 -8.62 7.47
N LYS A 35 7.23 -7.75 7.58
CA LYS A 35 6.53 -6.96 6.54
C LYS A 35 5.94 -7.69 5.30
N LYS A 36 6.66 -8.56 4.57
CA LYS A 36 6.22 -9.19 3.31
C LYS A 36 4.92 -10.03 3.49
N ARG A 37 4.64 -10.55 4.70
CA ARG A 37 3.46 -11.40 5.02
C ARG A 37 2.29 -10.70 5.76
N SER A 38 2.43 -9.43 6.19
CA SER A 38 1.47 -8.70 7.07
C SER A 38 -0.01 -8.96 6.75
N ILE A 39 -0.44 -8.68 5.52
CA ILE A 39 -1.86 -8.65 5.14
C ILE A 39 -2.54 -10.03 5.31
N ARG A 40 -1.80 -11.15 5.27
CA ARG A 40 -2.38 -12.48 5.59
C ARG A 40 -2.75 -12.59 7.07
N TYR A 41 -1.89 -12.11 7.96
CA TYR A 41 -2.18 -12.04 9.39
C TYR A 41 -3.32 -11.05 9.65
N ASP A 42 -3.33 -9.90 8.98
CA ASP A 42 -4.40 -8.89 9.12
C ASP A 42 -5.79 -9.44 8.76
N TYR A 43 -5.93 -10.17 7.65
CA TYR A 43 -7.17 -10.87 7.30
C TYR A 43 -7.53 -12.00 8.28
N SER A 44 -6.53 -12.75 8.77
CA SER A 44 -6.74 -13.86 9.71
C SER A 44 -7.23 -13.35 11.07
N ILE A 45 -6.68 -12.23 11.55
CA ILE A 45 -7.14 -11.53 12.75
C ILE A 45 -8.56 -11.00 12.55
N SER A 46 -8.86 -10.38 11.40
CA SER A 46 -10.22 -9.90 11.10
C SER A 46 -11.28 -11.01 11.17
N TYR A 47 -10.97 -12.21 10.65
CA TYR A 47 -11.86 -13.38 10.71
C TYR A 47 -12.13 -13.84 12.15
N LEU A 48 -11.11 -13.82 13.02
CA LEU A 48 -11.28 -14.12 14.45
C LEU A 48 -12.05 -13.01 15.18
N VAL A 49 -11.83 -11.73 14.84
CA VAL A 49 -12.59 -10.59 15.40
C VAL A 49 -14.07 -10.66 15.00
N GLU A 50 -14.40 -11.03 13.77
CA GLU A 50 -15.79 -11.21 13.31
C GLU A 50 -16.48 -12.38 14.04
N LYS A 51 -15.76 -13.49 14.27
CA LYS A 51 -16.24 -14.59 15.13
C LYS A 51 -16.46 -14.15 16.58
N ILE A 52 -15.52 -13.42 17.18
CA ILE A 52 -15.66 -12.87 18.54
C ILE A 52 -16.90 -11.98 18.61
N GLN A 53 -17.03 -10.97 17.73
CA GLN A 53 -18.18 -10.06 17.72
C GLN A 53 -19.53 -10.79 17.57
N THR A 54 -19.57 -11.86 16.76
CA THR A 54 -20.76 -12.68 16.58
C THR A 54 -21.13 -13.45 17.85
N LYS A 55 -20.15 -14.05 18.55
CA LYS A 55 -20.36 -14.73 19.84
C LYS A 55 -20.68 -13.76 20.97
N SER A 56 -20.03 -12.59 21.02
CA SER A 56 -20.36 -11.52 21.99
C SER A 56 -21.80 -11.03 21.80
N ARG A 57 -22.31 -10.95 20.57
CA ARG A 57 -23.70 -10.60 20.29
C ARG A 57 -24.68 -11.67 20.81
N LEU A 58 -24.36 -12.95 20.61
CA LEU A 58 -25.16 -14.07 21.11
C LEU A 58 -25.13 -14.16 22.65
N LEU A 59 -23.95 -13.99 23.26
CA LEU A 59 -23.80 -13.85 24.71
C LEU A 59 -24.67 -12.71 25.25
N LEU A 60 -24.64 -11.52 24.63
CA LEU A 60 -25.48 -10.39 25.05
C LEU A 60 -26.98 -10.72 24.98
N GLN A 61 -27.44 -11.51 24.01
CA GLN A 61 -28.82 -12.01 23.97
C GLN A 61 -29.10 -12.95 25.17
N TYR A 62 -28.22 -13.91 25.45
CA TYR A 62 -28.33 -14.81 26.61
C TYR A 62 -28.17 -14.09 27.97
N TYR A 63 -27.56 -12.89 28.01
CA TYR A 63 -27.53 -12.04 29.20
C TYR A 63 -28.77 -11.19 29.39
N ARG A 64 -29.48 -10.79 28.32
CA ARG A 64 -30.77 -10.10 28.41
C ARG A 64 -31.88 -11.03 28.88
N ASP A 65 -31.83 -12.31 28.47
CA ASP A 65 -32.75 -13.35 28.94
C ASP A 65 -34.22 -12.96 28.72
N GLU A 66 -34.51 -12.56 27.47
CA GLU A 66 -35.83 -12.12 27.00
C GLU A 66 -36.85 -13.28 27.09
N ASP A 67 -36.40 -14.52 26.90
CA ASP A 67 -37.20 -15.75 27.03
C ASP A 67 -37.31 -16.28 28.47
N ASN A 68 -36.68 -15.65 29.46
CA ASN A 68 -36.56 -16.07 30.88
C ASN A 68 -35.91 -17.44 31.18
N LEU A 69 -35.55 -18.23 30.16
CA LEU A 69 -34.92 -19.55 30.27
C LEU A 69 -33.72 -19.60 31.23
N LYS A 70 -32.94 -18.52 31.33
CA LYS A 70 -31.80 -18.44 32.27
C LYS A 70 -32.24 -18.28 33.72
N LYS A 71 -33.31 -17.53 33.99
CA LYS A 71 -33.92 -17.45 35.33
C LYS A 71 -34.50 -18.79 35.73
N GLU A 72 -35.19 -19.47 34.81
CA GLU A 72 -35.76 -20.81 35.03
C GLU A 72 -34.67 -21.85 35.31
N GLU A 73 -33.62 -21.90 34.49
CA GLU A 73 -32.46 -22.77 34.72
C GLU A 73 -31.77 -22.47 36.07
N MET A 74 -31.63 -21.20 36.43
CA MET A 74 -31.04 -20.80 37.71
C MET A 74 -31.91 -21.20 38.91
N GLN A 75 -33.24 -21.11 38.80
CA GLN A 75 -34.17 -21.59 39.83
C GLN A 75 -34.18 -23.12 39.92
N PHE A 76 -34.12 -23.81 38.77
CA PHE A 76 -33.98 -25.26 38.69
C PHE A 76 -32.68 -25.72 39.37
N ILE A 77 -31.54 -25.13 39.05
CA ILE A 77 -30.26 -25.45 39.71
C ILE A 77 -30.31 -25.11 41.20
N SER A 78 -30.90 -23.96 41.59
CA SER A 78 -30.95 -23.46 42.98
C SER A 78 -31.80 -24.30 43.96
N GLY A 79 -32.43 -25.39 43.53
CA GLY A 79 -33.31 -26.19 44.41
C GLY A 79 -34.65 -25.54 44.77
N LYS A 80 -34.92 -24.31 44.27
CA LYS A 80 -36.21 -23.64 44.47
C LYS A 80 -37.29 -24.38 43.68
N MET A 81 -38.50 -24.44 44.24
CA MET A 81 -39.70 -24.84 43.51
C MET A 81 -40.43 -23.59 43.03
N VAL A 82 -40.89 -23.63 41.78
CA VAL A 82 -41.84 -22.65 41.26
C VAL A 82 -43.19 -22.94 41.92
N LYS A 83 -43.93 -21.91 42.34
CA LYS A 83 -45.29 -22.08 42.87
C LYS A 83 -46.24 -22.48 41.73
N GLY A 84 -46.28 -23.77 41.42
CA GLY A 84 -47.08 -24.36 40.33
C GLY A 84 -47.25 -25.89 40.43
N ASP A 85 -46.23 -26.62 40.89
CA ASP A 85 -46.21 -28.10 40.91
C ASP A 85 -47.07 -28.75 42.03
N LYS A 86 -48.27 -28.23 42.29
CA LYS A 86 -49.31 -28.84 43.14
C LYS A 86 -50.64 -28.98 42.38
N ALA A 87 -50.62 -29.62 41.22
CA ALA A 87 -51.82 -30.01 40.49
C ALA A 87 -51.58 -31.28 39.64
N GLY A 88 -51.96 -32.45 40.14
CA GLY A 88 -52.00 -33.69 39.35
C GLY A 88 -51.84 -34.99 40.15
N LYS A 89 -52.91 -35.80 40.18
CA LYS A 89 -53.10 -37.07 40.91
C LYS A 89 -53.30 -36.88 42.43
N GLY A 90 -54.36 -37.44 43.02
CA GLY A 90 -55.49 -38.17 42.43
C GLY A 90 -56.63 -38.38 43.43
N GLN A 91 -57.77 -38.85 42.93
CA GLN A 91 -58.92 -39.32 43.72
C GLN A 91 -58.59 -40.71 44.34
N GLU A 92 -59.40 -41.35 45.20
CA GLU A 92 -60.70 -41.00 45.84
C GLU A 92 -60.45 -40.72 47.36
N GLU A 93 -61.29 -40.87 48.41
CA GLU A 93 -62.64 -41.44 48.64
C GLU A 93 -63.26 -40.86 49.96
N GLU A 94 -64.60 -40.69 50.00
CA GLU A 94 -65.52 -40.66 51.18
C GLU A 94 -65.45 -39.63 52.35
N GLU A 95 -66.54 -39.63 53.14
CA GLU A 95 -66.98 -38.65 54.15
C GLU A 95 -66.94 -39.24 55.58
N GLU A 96 -66.67 -38.43 56.62
CA GLU A 96 -67.60 -38.31 57.77
C GLU A 96 -67.33 -37.06 58.63
N LYS A 97 -68.12 -36.89 59.70
CA LYS A 97 -68.23 -35.67 60.53
C LYS A 97 -67.51 -35.85 61.88
N ASP A 98 -67.16 -34.75 62.54
CA ASP A 98 -67.99 -34.23 63.65
C ASP A 98 -67.46 -32.89 64.18
N GLU A 99 -68.35 -32.11 64.80
CA GLU A 99 -68.04 -30.85 65.47
C GLU A 99 -67.71 -31.10 66.95
N ALA A 100 -66.63 -30.53 67.46
CA ALA A 100 -66.33 -30.48 68.89
C ALA A 100 -65.52 -29.23 69.25
N GLU A 101 -66.17 -28.25 69.86
CA GLU A 101 -65.51 -27.18 70.63
C GLU A 101 -65.21 -27.71 72.05
N GLU A 102 -63.99 -27.55 72.55
CA GLU A 102 -63.78 -27.07 73.93
C GLU A 102 -62.35 -26.54 74.15
N ASP A 103 -62.18 -25.76 75.24
CA ASP A 103 -61.06 -24.87 75.49
C ASP A 103 -59.68 -25.54 75.73
N GLY A 104 -58.67 -24.97 75.07
CA GLY A 104 -57.66 -24.17 75.79
C GLY A 104 -56.59 -24.87 76.63
N LYS A 105 -55.33 -24.74 76.17
CA LYS A 105 -54.18 -24.49 77.06
C LYS A 105 -53.03 -23.82 76.34
N ASP A 106 -52.23 -23.09 77.12
CA ASP A 106 -50.97 -22.49 76.71
C ASP A 106 -49.91 -23.57 76.45
N ASP A 107 -49.09 -23.38 75.42
CA ASP A 107 -47.73 -23.93 75.32
C ASP A 107 -46.86 -22.93 74.54
N GLU A 108 -45.54 -22.99 74.74
CA GLU A 108 -44.61 -21.87 74.53
C GLU A 108 -44.01 -21.76 73.11
N GLU A 109 -43.19 -20.73 72.87
CA GLU A 109 -42.59 -20.41 71.57
C GLU A 109 -41.56 -21.47 71.10
N GLU A 110 -41.89 -22.30 70.10
CA GLU A 110 -40.89 -23.01 69.28
C GLU A 110 -40.71 -22.38 67.89
N ASP A 111 -39.46 -22.02 67.58
CA ASP A 111 -38.97 -21.31 66.39
C ASP A 111 -39.29 -22.03 65.06
N ASP A 112 -40.26 -21.51 64.28
CA ASP A 112 -40.55 -21.97 62.91
C ASP A 112 -39.43 -21.56 61.92
N SER A 113 -38.30 -22.20 62.10
CA SER A 113 -37.11 -22.11 61.27
C SER A 113 -37.13 -23.11 60.10
N HIS A 114 -38.19 -23.92 59.99
CA HIS A 114 -38.19 -25.18 59.24
C HIS A 114 -38.29 -25.03 57.70
N GLU A 115 -38.88 -23.94 57.17
CA GLU A 115 -38.92 -23.72 55.71
C GLU A 115 -37.53 -23.67 55.05
N ARG A 116 -36.46 -23.37 55.81
CA ARG A 116 -35.09 -23.27 55.27
C ARG A 116 -34.45 -24.61 54.90
N ASN A 117 -34.92 -25.74 55.42
CA ASN A 117 -34.22 -27.03 55.24
C ASN A 117 -34.31 -27.62 53.82
N ASN A 118 -35.43 -27.43 53.13
CA ASN A 118 -35.69 -28.13 51.86
C ASN A 118 -34.89 -27.58 50.65
N LEU A 119 -34.37 -26.35 50.72
CA LEU A 119 -33.62 -25.74 49.61
C LEU A 119 -32.35 -26.52 49.27
N TRP A 120 -31.55 -26.85 50.29
CA TRP A 120 -30.27 -27.54 50.12
C TRP A 120 -30.47 -29.01 49.76
N GLN A 121 -31.49 -29.67 50.33
CA GLN A 121 -31.82 -31.04 49.95
C GLN A 121 -32.26 -31.13 48.48
N ASN A 122 -33.18 -30.26 48.04
CA ASN A 122 -33.57 -30.17 46.62
C ASN A 122 -32.36 -29.88 45.70
N TYR A 123 -31.44 -29.02 46.13
CA TYR A 123 -30.19 -28.75 45.39
C TYR A 123 -29.35 -30.01 45.23
N TYR A 124 -29.05 -30.73 46.32
CA TYR A 124 -28.22 -31.94 46.27
C TYR A 124 -28.89 -33.10 45.53
N GLU A 125 -30.22 -33.23 45.60
CA GLU A 125 -30.98 -34.21 44.80
C GLU A 125 -30.94 -33.89 43.31
N ARG A 126 -31.10 -32.62 42.90
CA ARG A 126 -30.96 -32.20 41.49
C ARG A 126 -29.52 -32.39 40.99
N VAL A 127 -28.51 -32.11 41.81
CA VAL A 127 -27.09 -32.40 41.49
C VAL A 127 -26.82 -33.91 41.37
N LYS A 128 -27.43 -34.74 42.23
CA LYS A 128 -27.36 -36.21 42.13
C LYS A 128 -27.99 -36.71 40.83
N TYR A 129 -29.18 -36.20 40.48
CA TYR A 129 -29.85 -36.50 39.21
C TYR A 129 -28.97 -36.15 37.99
N ILE A 130 -28.38 -34.95 37.95
CA ILE A 130 -27.47 -34.53 36.87
C ILE A 130 -26.26 -35.47 36.78
N ARG A 131 -25.64 -35.80 37.93
CA ARG A 131 -24.48 -36.71 37.98
C ARG A 131 -24.82 -38.11 37.43
N ASP A 132 -25.95 -38.68 37.84
CA ASP A 132 -26.37 -40.01 37.40
C ASP A 132 -26.92 -40.02 35.96
N TYR A 133 -27.44 -38.87 35.47
CA TYR A 133 -27.74 -38.67 34.06
C TYR A 133 -26.48 -38.68 33.19
N HIS A 134 -25.42 -37.95 33.58
CA HIS A 134 -24.15 -37.94 32.86
C HIS A 134 -23.50 -39.33 32.81
N LYS A 135 -23.53 -40.10 33.92
CA LYS A 135 -23.06 -41.51 33.93
C LYS A 135 -23.80 -42.38 32.92
N LYS A 136 -25.13 -42.23 32.79
CA LYS A 136 -25.98 -43.05 31.92
C LYS A 136 -25.90 -42.69 30.43
N THR A 137 -25.52 -41.45 30.10
CA THR A 137 -25.63 -40.92 28.73
C THR A 137 -24.31 -40.74 28.00
N ASN A 138 -23.17 -40.97 28.68
CA ASN A 138 -21.81 -40.85 28.13
C ASN A 138 -21.61 -39.62 27.23
N ILE A 139 -22.11 -38.47 27.69
CA ILE A 139 -22.04 -37.21 26.94
C ILE A 139 -20.57 -36.86 26.74
N LYS A 140 -20.11 -36.93 25.48
CA LYS A 140 -18.75 -36.52 25.10
C LYS A 140 -18.51 -35.12 25.64
N LYS A 141 -17.50 -34.98 26.50
CA LYS A 141 -17.11 -33.69 27.08
C LYS A 141 -16.82 -32.72 25.94
N THR A 142 -17.31 -31.49 26.00
CA THR A 142 -17.07 -30.49 24.97
C THR A 142 -15.57 -30.19 24.90
N GLU A 143 -14.88 -30.73 23.90
CA GLU A 143 -13.43 -30.55 23.77
C GLU A 143 -13.10 -29.12 23.35
N ILE A 144 -12.53 -28.37 24.29
CA ILE A 144 -12.12 -26.98 24.10
C ILE A 144 -10.99 -26.96 23.06
N ARG A 145 -11.26 -26.35 21.91
CA ARG A 145 -10.26 -26.25 20.83
C ARG A 145 -9.06 -25.42 21.31
N ASN A 146 -7.86 -25.98 21.13
CA ASN A 146 -6.61 -25.29 21.40
C ASN A 146 -6.50 -23.99 20.56
N TYR A 147 -5.91 -22.92 21.10
CA TYR A 147 -5.72 -21.64 20.39
C TYR A 147 -5.02 -21.83 19.03
N LYS A 148 -4.10 -22.81 18.95
CA LYS A 148 -3.42 -23.22 17.70
C LYS A 148 -4.41 -23.67 16.61
N ALA A 149 -5.54 -24.29 16.98
CA ALA A 149 -6.57 -24.72 16.02
C ALA A 149 -7.34 -23.52 15.44
N TYR A 150 -7.73 -22.53 16.25
CA TYR A 150 -8.36 -21.30 15.75
C TYR A 150 -7.37 -20.48 14.89
N LYS A 151 -6.10 -20.43 15.28
CA LYS A 151 -5.01 -19.83 14.47
C LYS A 151 -4.87 -20.49 13.10
N TYR A 152 -4.85 -21.82 13.04
CA TYR A 152 -4.78 -22.57 11.78
C TYR A 152 -6.05 -22.41 10.93
N GLU A 153 -7.24 -22.45 11.56
CA GLU A 153 -8.52 -22.21 10.88
C GLU A 153 -8.54 -20.84 10.20
N ALA A 154 -8.13 -19.78 10.91
CA ALA A 154 -8.03 -18.43 10.36
C ALA A 154 -6.99 -18.31 9.24
N LEU A 155 -5.83 -18.98 9.38
CA LEU A 155 -4.77 -19.02 8.36
C LEU A 155 -5.15 -19.82 7.10
N LYS A 156 -6.13 -20.73 7.19
CA LYS A 156 -6.70 -21.49 6.06
C LYS A 156 -7.88 -20.76 5.40
N ASN A 157 -8.80 -20.21 6.20
CA ASN A 157 -10.11 -19.72 5.74
C ASN A 157 -10.15 -18.21 5.40
N ASN A 158 -9.00 -17.52 5.32
CA ASN A 158 -8.97 -16.10 4.96
C ASN A 158 -9.30 -15.85 3.47
N SER A 159 -10.23 -14.91 3.22
CA SER A 159 -10.68 -14.45 1.88
C SER A 159 -9.64 -13.62 1.10
N LEU A 160 -8.35 -13.79 1.41
CA LEU A 160 -7.24 -13.02 0.86
C LEU A 160 -6.98 -13.32 -0.63
N LYS A 161 -7.15 -14.58 -1.07
CA LYS A 161 -7.00 -14.97 -2.49
C LYS A 161 -8.03 -14.24 -3.37
N GLU A 162 -9.28 -14.18 -2.93
CA GLU A 162 -10.42 -13.64 -3.69
C GLU A 162 -10.50 -12.11 -3.66
N SER A 163 -10.01 -11.48 -2.60
CA SER A 163 -10.12 -10.03 -2.40
C SER A 163 -9.36 -9.19 -3.45
N PHE A 164 -8.25 -9.67 -4.00
CA PHE A 164 -7.31 -8.84 -4.79
C PHE A 164 -7.15 -9.30 -6.24
N SER A 165 -7.03 -8.34 -7.14
CA SER A 165 -6.60 -8.58 -8.53
C SER A 165 -5.16 -9.10 -8.58
N PRO A 166 -4.81 -10.02 -9.50
CA PRO A 166 -3.43 -10.44 -9.74
C PRO A 166 -2.47 -9.28 -10.05
N VAL A 167 -2.98 -8.16 -10.59
CA VAL A 167 -2.20 -6.94 -10.87
C VAL A 167 -1.75 -6.23 -9.58
N GLU A 168 -2.62 -6.22 -8.58
CA GLU A 168 -2.46 -5.57 -7.26
C GLU A 168 -1.50 -6.36 -6.35
N ARG A 169 -1.41 -7.68 -6.54
CA ARG A 169 -0.56 -8.62 -5.78
C ARG A 169 -0.74 -8.48 -4.26
N LYS A 170 -1.95 -8.76 -3.76
CA LYS A 170 -2.31 -8.72 -2.33
C LYS A 170 -1.99 -7.35 -1.70
N GLY A 171 -2.55 -6.28 -2.27
CA GLY A 171 -2.41 -4.90 -1.77
C GLY A 171 -1.03 -4.23 -1.97
N LYS A 172 -0.06 -4.88 -2.63
CA LYS A 172 1.28 -4.30 -2.87
C LYS A 172 1.27 -3.17 -3.89
N TYR A 173 0.31 -3.17 -4.81
CA TYR A 173 0.15 -2.21 -5.92
C TYR A 173 -1.33 -1.90 -6.17
N VAL A 174 -1.60 -0.80 -6.86
CA VAL A 174 -2.95 -0.39 -7.31
C VAL A 174 -3.12 -0.69 -8.81
N ASP A 175 -4.30 -1.11 -9.28
CA ASP A 175 -4.59 -1.27 -10.71
C ASP A 175 -5.38 -0.08 -11.27
N MET A 176 -4.63 0.87 -11.87
CA MET A 176 -5.18 2.11 -12.39
C MET A 176 -5.36 2.14 -13.92
N HIS A 177 -5.02 1.07 -14.64
CA HIS A 177 -5.05 1.06 -16.11
C HIS A 177 -6.45 1.33 -16.64
N ARG A 178 -7.47 0.66 -16.08
CA ARG A 178 -8.90 0.85 -16.46
C ARG A 178 -9.36 2.31 -16.30
N PHE A 179 -8.92 2.99 -15.25
CA PHE A 179 -9.29 4.39 -14.99
C PHE A 179 -8.53 5.36 -15.89
N TYR A 180 -7.26 5.08 -16.17
CA TYR A 180 -6.48 5.80 -17.19
C TYR A 180 -7.12 5.69 -18.58
N ASP A 181 -7.46 4.46 -19.03
CA ASP A 181 -8.07 4.22 -20.33
C ASP A 181 -9.43 4.93 -20.45
N HIS A 182 -10.22 4.94 -19.38
CA HIS A 182 -11.46 5.71 -19.32
C HIS A 182 -11.16 7.23 -19.44
N PHE A 183 -10.29 7.78 -18.59
CA PHE A 183 -9.94 9.21 -18.54
C PHE A 183 -9.36 9.77 -19.85
N VAL A 184 -8.55 8.97 -20.55
CA VAL A 184 -8.02 9.34 -21.87
C VAL A 184 -9.15 9.45 -22.89
N ASN A 185 -10.18 8.62 -22.80
CA ASN A 185 -11.27 8.57 -23.79
C ASN A 185 -12.47 9.51 -23.51
N ILE A 186 -12.62 10.11 -22.33
CA ILE A 186 -13.70 11.09 -22.04
C ILE A 186 -13.66 12.26 -23.03
N LYS A 187 -14.70 12.43 -23.84
CA LYS A 187 -14.67 13.30 -25.03
C LYS A 187 -14.49 14.78 -24.70
N LYS A 188 -15.26 15.30 -23.73
CA LYS A 188 -15.14 16.71 -23.28
C LYS A 188 -13.72 17.02 -22.77
N VAL A 189 -13.13 16.12 -21.98
CA VAL A 189 -11.80 16.31 -21.38
C VAL A 189 -10.69 16.18 -22.43
N LYS A 190 -10.78 15.19 -23.34
CA LYS A 190 -9.85 15.03 -24.46
C LYS A 190 -9.82 16.27 -25.37
N ASN A 191 -10.99 16.79 -25.74
CA ASN A 191 -11.10 18.01 -26.55
C ASN A 191 -10.51 19.23 -25.83
N PHE A 192 -10.63 19.32 -24.50
CA PHE A 192 -9.94 20.33 -23.70
C PHE A 192 -8.41 20.16 -23.72
N ARG A 193 -7.88 18.94 -23.51
CA ARG A 193 -6.43 18.66 -23.57
C ARG A 193 -5.84 19.07 -24.94
N VAL A 194 -6.50 18.70 -26.04
CA VAL A 194 -6.13 19.09 -27.42
C VAL A 194 -6.20 20.61 -27.62
N SER A 195 -7.24 21.27 -27.11
CA SER A 195 -7.40 22.74 -27.21
C SER A 195 -6.30 23.50 -26.45
N VAL A 196 -5.94 23.04 -25.24
CA VAL A 196 -4.82 23.61 -24.45
C VAL A 196 -3.49 23.40 -25.16
N TYR A 197 -3.23 22.21 -25.71
CA TYR A 197 -2.04 21.94 -26.50
C TYR A 197 -1.94 22.87 -27.72
N ARG A 198 -2.99 22.97 -28.55
CA ARG A 198 -3.03 23.87 -29.71
C ARG A 198 -2.82 25.34 -29.32
N LYS A 199 -3.42 25.81 -28.22
CA LYS A 199 -3.18 27.17 -27.68
C LYS A 199 -1.72 27.38 -27.27
N LYS A 200 -1.07 26.38 -26.67
CA LYS A 200 0.34 26.43 -26.26
C LYS A 200 1.28 26.44 -27.47
N GLU A 201 1.01 25.64 -28.49
CA GLU A 201 1.78 25.64 -29.74
C GLU A 201 1.63 26.98 -30.47
N LEU A 202 0.41 27.50 -30.64
CA LEU A 202 0.17 28.82 -31.23
C LEU A 202 0.86 29.95 -30.46
N ALA A 203 0.90 29.90 -29.12
CA ALA A 203 1.65 30.85 -28.31
C ALA A 203 3.16 30.72 -28.50
N SER A 204 3.67 29.50 -28.68
CA SER A 204 5.10 29.22 -28.89
C SER A 204 5.55 29.64 -30.29
N GLN A 205 4.73 29.41 -31.31
CA GLN A 205 4.91 29.93 -32.67
C GLN A 205 4.92 31.47 -32.65
N LYS A 206 3.93 32.11 -32.03
CA LYS A 206 3.92 33.58 -31.88
C LYS A 206 5.21 34.12 -31.25
N LYS A 207 5.76 33.45 -30.22
CA LYS A 207 7.04 33.84 -29.62
C LYS A 207 8.24 33.68 -30.57
N ARG A 208 8.32 32.59 -31.35
CA ARG A 208 9.36 32.41 -32.38
C ARG A 208 9.28 33.50 -33.45
N ASN A 209 8.10 33.68 -34.04
CA ASN A 209 7.85 34.67 -35.08
C ASN A 209 8.06 36.13 -34.59
N SER A 210 7.96 36.39 -33.28
CA SER A 210 8.34 37.69 -32.68
C SER A 210 9.86 37.84 -32.55
N ALA A 211 10.57 36.82 -32.06
CA ALA A 211 12.03 36.86 -31.94
C ALA A 211 12.72 36.97 -33.31
N GLU A 212 12.21 36.26 -34.31
CA GLU A 212 12.67 36.35 -35.71
C GLU A 212 12.51 37.79 -36.25
N LYS A 213 11.37 38.45 -35.96
CA LYS A 213 11.13 39.86 -36.32
C LYS A 213 11.99 40.88 -35.57
N GLU A 214 12.57 40.53 -34.42
CA GLU A 214 13.54 41.37 -33.74
C GLU A 214 14.94 41.24 -34.36
N THR A 215 15.31 40.04 -34.85
CA THR A 215 16.57 39.82 -35.58
C THR A 215 16.56 40.29 -37.04
N GLU A 216 15.41 40.33 -37.73
CA GLU A 216 15.33 40.71 -39.15
C GLU A 216 15.35 42.23 -39.43
N LYS A 217 15.44 43.11 -38.41
CA LYS A 217 15.43 44.58 -38.58
C LYS A 217 16.57 45.17 -39.45
N GLY A 218 17.50 44.35 -39.96
CA GLY A 218 18.63 44.78 -40.78
C GLY A 218 18.62 44.41 -42.28
N LYS A 219 17.69 43.56 -42.78
CA LYS A 219 17.73 43.11 -44.20
C LYS A 219 16.35 42.98 -44.84
N LYS A 220 16.20 43.52 -46.06
CA LYS A 220 15.04 43.27 -46.92
C LYS A 220 15.15 41.89 -47.58
N SER A 221 14.08 41.10 -47.55
CA SER A 221 13.95 39.81 -48.24
C SER A 221 12.60 39.71 -48.96
N TYR A 222 12.53 38.86 -49.98
CA TYR A 222 11.35 38.71 -50.85
C TYR A 222 10.31 37.73 -50.26
N PRO A 223 9.01 37.85 -50.62
CA PRO A 223 7.95 37.00 -50.05
C PRO A 223 8.05 35.54 -50.52
N SER A 224 8.58 34.66 -49.67
CA SER A 224 8.60 33.22 -49.90
C SER A 224 7.23 32.58 -49.64
N LYS A 225 6.83 31.62 -50.48
CA LYS A 225 5.50 30.99 -50.42
C LYS A 225 5.43 29.91 -49.34
N GLY A 226 4.52 30.12 -48.38
CA GLY A 226 3.61 29.07 -47.90
C GLY A 226 4.25 27.78 -47.35
N GLY A 227 5.26 27.87 -46.49
CA GLY A 227 5.70 26.73 -45.70
C GLY A 227 4.56 26.22 -44.80
N LYS A 228 4.04 25.02 -45.06
CA LYS A 228 3.07 24.36 -44.17
C LYS A 228 3.73 24.14 -42.81
N SER A 229 3.13 24.69 -41.75
CA SER A 229 3.55 24.40 -40.38
C SER A 229 3.36 22.91 -40.09
N ASN A 230 4.42 22.21 -39.72
CA ASN A 230 4.30 20.90 -39.08
C ASN A 230 3.57 21.07 -37.75
N GLU A 231 2.27 20.77 -37.73
CA GLU A 231 1.54 20.61 -36.48
C GLU A 231 2.14 19.41 -35.73
N GLY A 232 2.67 19.65 -34.53
CA GLY A 232 3.16 18.57 -33.69
C GLY A 232 2.04 17.60 -33.36
N GLU A 233 2.27 16.31 -33.62
CA GLU A 233 1.29 15.27 -33.32
C GLU A 233 0.94 15.30 -31.82
N PHE A 234 -0.35 15.47 -31.50
CA PHE A 234 -0.81 15.50 -30.12
C PHE A 234 -0.71 14.11 -29.48
N LYS A 235 0.34 13.91 -28.70
CA LYS A 235 0.53 12.72 -27.87
C LYS A 235 -0.25 12.90 -26.57
N GLU A 236 -1.13 11.93 -26.28
CA GLU A 236 -1.84 11.86 -25.01
C GLU A 236 -0.87 11.65 -23.84
N MET A 237 -1.31 12.00 -22.64
CA MET A 237 -0.55 11.76 -21.41
C MET A 237 -0.32 10.26 -21.20
N ASP A 238 0.85 9.89 -20.69
CA ASP A 238 1.16 8.51 -20.31
C ASP A 238 0.59 8.15 -18.92
N LEU A 239 0.54 6.85 -18.63
CA LEU A 239 0.03 6.32 -17.36
C LEU A 239 0.78 6.84 -16.12
N VAL A 240 2.09 7.07 -16.19
CA VAL A 240 2.87 7.58 -15.05
C VAL A 240 2.55 9.05 -14.82
N THR A 241 2.45 9.86 -15.88
CA THR A 241 1.96 11.24 -15.79
C THR A 241 0.53 11.30 -15.25
N TYR A 242 -0.36 10.38 -15.65
CA TYR A 242 -1.70 10.26 -15.06
C TYR A 242 -1.65 9.95 -13.56
N LEU A 243 -0.86 8.97 -13.12
CA LEU A 243 -0.73 8.62 -11.69
C LEU A 243 -0.22 9.77 -10.81
N HIS A 244 0.54 10.72 -11.36
CA HIS A 244 0.98 11.93 -10.65
C HIS A 244 -0.05 13.07 -10.65
N ASN A 245 -1.03 13.07 -11.57
CA ASN A 245 -1.90 14.21 -11.82
C ASN A 245 -3.40 13.92 -11.67
N PHE A 246 -3.84 12.68 -11.52
CA PHE A 246 -5.28 12.33 -11.58
C PHE A 246 -6.15 12.98 -10.48
N THR A 247 -5.58 13.37 -9.34
CA THR A 247 -6.30 14.11 -8.28
C THR A 247 -6.20 15.63 -8.40
N ARG A 248 -5.52 16.15 -9.44
CA ARG A 248 -5.44 17.59 -9.74
C ARG A 248 -6.68 18.07 -10.49
N PHE A 249 -7.85 17.81 -9.91
CA PHE A 249 -9.17 18.12 -10.48
C PHE A 249 -9.39 19.61 -10.79
N TYR A 250 -8.58 20.49 -10.20
CA TYR A 250 -8.55 21.93 -10.49
C TYR A 250 -7.99 22.28 -11.89
N TYR A 251 -7.25 21.38 -12.54
CA TYR A 251 -6.83 21.57 -13.94
C TYR A 251 -7.93 21.22 -14.96
N ILE A 252 -9.07 20.65 -14.52
CA ILE A 252 -10.19 20.28 -15.37
C ILE A 252 -11.27 21.36 -15.18
N PRO A 253 -11.51 22.25 -16.16
CA PRO A 253 -12.50 23.31 -15.99
C PRO A 253 -13.90 22.75 -15.79
N ARG A 254 -14.71 23.44 -14.98
CA ARG A 254 -16.06 22.97 -14.62
C ARG A 254 -16.96 22.68 -15.84
N TYR A 255 -16.80 23.36 -16.98
CA TYR A 255 -17.58 23.06 -18.20
C TYR A 255 -17.32 21.64 -18.77
N CYS A 256 -16.16 21.03 -18.49
CA CYS A 256 -15.88 19.63 -18.85
C CYS A 256 -16.57 18.64 -17.90
N LYS A 257 -16.86 19.07 -16.67
CA LYS A 257 -17.48 18.29 -15.59
C LYS A 257 -19.00 18.37 -15.63
N TYR A 258 -19.54 19.57 -15.78
CA TYR A 258 -20.98 19.85 -15.71
C TYR A 258 -21.76 19.11 -16.80
N ARG A 259 -22.89 18.50 -16.39
CA ARG A 259 -23.73 17.59 -17.20
C ARG A 259 -22.88 16.73 -18.15
N ASN A 260 -21.99 15.93 -17.56
CA ASN A 260 -21.14 14.98 -18.28
C ASN A 260 -21.16 13.62 -17.57
N GLU A 261 -22.05 12.73 -18.00
CA GLU A 261 -22.15 11.37 -17.46
C GLU A 261 -20.85 10.56 -17.59
N GLU A 262 -20.09 10.72 -18.68
CA GLU A 262 -18.78 10.05 -18.86
C GLU A 262 -17.85 10.43 -17.69
N TYR A 263 -17.87 11.68 -17.25
CA TYR A 263 -17.05 12.17 -16.14
C TYR A 263 -17.61 11.79 -14.76
N LYS A 264 -18.93 11.92 -14.53
CA LYS A 264 -19.56 11.52 -13.25
C LYS A 264 -19.31 10.03 -12.98
N LYS A 265 -19.57 9.17 -13.97
CA LYS A 265 -19.31 7.71 -13.90
C LYS A 265 -17.82 7.37 -13.73
N TYR A 266 -16.91 8.12 -14.36
CA TYR A 266 -15.46 7.98 -14.12
C TYR A 266 -15.07 8.31 -12.67
N VAL A 267 -15.53 9.44 -12.13
CA VAL A 267 -15.22 9.88 -10.77
C VAL A 267 -15.83 8.93 -9.73
N GLU A 268 -17.10 8.52 -9.88
CA GLU A 268 -17.78 7.58 -9.00
C GLU A 268 -17.10 6.21 -8.96
N SER A 269 -16.79 5.63 -10.13
CA SER A 269 -16.13 4.32 -10.21
C SER A 269 -14.69 4.35 -9.66
N LEU A 270 -13.98 5.46 -9.85
CA LEU A 270 -12.66 5.67 -9.24
C LEU A 270 -12.75 5.78 -7.72
N LEU A 271 -13.69 6.55 -7.18
CA LEU A 271 -13.90 6.65 -5.72
C LEU A 271 -14.27 5.29 -5.12
N ALA A 272 -15.24 4.59 -5.72
CA ALA A 272 -15.68 3.27 -5.26
C ALA A 272 -14.54 2.25 -5.26
N TYR A 273 -13.67 2.28 -6.28
CA TYR A 273 -12.47 1.44 -6.33
C TYR A 273 -11.48 1.81 -5.23
N LEU A 274 -11.17 3.09 -5.00
CA LEU A 274 -10.24 3.51 -3.95
C LEU A 274 -10.76 3.19 -2.55
N MET A 275 -12.06 3.32 -2.30
CA MET A 275 -12.70 2.91 -1.03
C MET A 275 -12.60 1.39 -0.81
N ASN A 276 -12.91 0.59 -1.83
CA ASN A 276 -12.86 -0.88 -1.79
C ASN A 276 -11.42 -1.39 -1.65
N PHE A 277 -10.46 -0.80 -2.36
CA PHE A 277 -9.04 -1.10 -2.21
C PHE A 277 -8.52 -0.69 -0.83
N PHE A 278 -8.95 0.47 -0.29
CA PHE A 278 -8.57 0.90 1.05
C PHE A 278 -9.06 -0.06 2.14
N SER A 279 -10.31 -0.52 2.11
CA SER A 279 -10.83 -1.47 3.10
C SER A 279 -10.18 -2.85 3.01
N LYS A 280 -9.91 -3.34 1.79
CA LYS A 280 -9.15 -4.59 1.57
C LYS A 280 -7.71 -4.52 2.07
N VAL A 281 -7.02 -3.38 1.93
CA VAL A 281 -5.66 -3.21 2.45
C VAL A 281 -5.64 -3.05 3.97
N ASN A 282 -6.68 -2.44 4.57
CA ASN A 282 -6.70 -2.05 5.98
C ASN A 282 -7.90 -2.69 6.72
N VAL A 283 -8.07 -4.01 6.60
CA VAL A 283 -9.25 -4.73 7.14
C VAL A 283 -9.46 -4.52 8.64
N LEU A 284 -8.38 -4.32 9.40
CA LEU A 284 -8.42 -4.05 10.84
C LEU A 284 -8.85 -2.62 11.22
N VAL A 285 -9.07 -1.73 10.24
CA VAL A 285 -9.47 -0.33 10.46
C VAL A 285 -10.96 -0.17 10.19
N ASP A 286 -11.66 0.51 11.10
CA ASP A 286 -13.07 0.88 10.91
C ASP A 286 -13.23 1.87 9.75
N CYS A 287 -13.43 1.32 8.55
CA CYS A 287 -13.58 2.08 7.32
C CYS A 287 -14.87 2.91 7.29
N GLN A 288 -15.90 2.54 8.06
CA GLN A 288 -17.16 3.27 8.12
C GLN A 288 -16.99 4.56 8.92
N LYS A 289 -16.43 4.48 10.14
CA LYS A 289 -16.13 5.67 10.97
C LYS A 289 -15.18 6.62 10.25
N MET A 290 -14.15 6.10 9.58
CA MET A 290 -13.22 6.89 8.76
C MET A 290 -13.94 7.61 7.60
N HIS A 291 -14.84 6.92 6.89
CA HIS A 291 -15.61 7.53 5.80
C HIS A 291 -16.52 8.67 6.32
N THR A 292 -17.31 8.41 7.37
CA THR A 292 -18.18 9.43 7.98
C THR A 292 -17.40 10.61 8.53
N GLN A 293 -16.16 10.42 9.01
CA GLN A 293 -15.30 11.54 9.40
C GLN A 293 -14.87 12.37 8.18
N TYR A 294 -14.50 11.74 7.06
CA TYR A 294 -14.15 12.45 5.83
C TYR A 294 -15.35 13.19 5.22
N GLU A 295 -16.56 12.63 5.31
CA GLU A 295 -17.80 13.31 4.91
C GLU A 295 -18.08 14.55 5.78
N LYS A 296 -17.99 14.43 7.10
CA LYS A 296 -18.14 15.58 8.01
C LYS A 296 -17.10 16.68 7.72
N ASN A 297 -15.84 16.29 7.52
CA ASN A 297 -14.76 17.22 7.15
C ASN A 297 -15.00 17.89 5.79
N PHE A 298 -15.62 17.20 4.83
CA PHE A 298 -16.07 17.79 3.57
C PHE A 298 -17.19 18.81 3.79
N GLU A 299 -18.22 18.47 4.58
CA GLU A 299 -19.37 19.35 4.79
C GLU A 299 -19.00 20.67 5.47
N THR A 300 -18.06 20.65 6.42
CA THR A 300 -17.51 21.86 7.04
C THR A 300 -16.81 22.74 5.99
N LYS A 301 -15.84 22.18 5.26
CA LYS A 301 -15.06 22.92 4.25
C LYS A 301 -15.87 23.40 3.04
N PHE A 302 -16.94 22.70 2.69
CA PHE A 302 -17.87 23.10 1.64
C PHE A 302 -18.74 24.29 2.07
N LYS A 303 -19.18 24.34 3.35
CA LYS A 303 -19.87 25.51 3.94
C LYS A 303 -18.93 26.71 4.05
N GLU A 304 -17.68 26.48 4.43
CA GLU A 304 -16.61 27.49 4.54
C GLU A 304 -16.04 27.93 3.18
N LYS A 305 -16.43 27.27 2.09
CA LYS A 305 -15.98 27.52 0.71
C LYS A 305 -14.46 27.37 0.49
N GLU A 306 -13.76 26.60 1.32
CA GLU A 306 -12.32 26.32 1.15
C GLU A 306 -11.98 25.49 -0.10
N ILE A 307 -12.98 24.83 -0.69
CA ILE A 307 -12.77 23.87 -1.77
C ILE A 307 -12.62 24.62 -3.11
N LYS A 308 -11.36 24.69 -3.58
CA LYS A 308 -10.96 25.30 -4.85
C LYS A 308 -11.81 24.80 -6.03
N GLU A 309 -12.14 25.72 -6.95
CA GLU A 309 -13.12 25.55 -8.05
C GLU A 309 -14.58 25.30 -7.61
N TRP A 310 -14.88 25.23 -6.31
CA TRP A 310 -16.20 24.92 -5.74
C TRP A 310 -16.75 26.00 -4.79
N GLU A 311 -16.18 27.21 -4.82
CA GLU A 311 -16.59 28.40 -4.03
C GLU A 311 -17.99 28.97 -4.38
N LYS A 312 -18.45 28.68 -5.60
CA LYS A 312 -19.73 29.09 -6.20
C LYS A 312 -20.46 27.86 -6.76
N TYR A 313 -21.78 27.90 -6.89
CA TYR A 313 -22.53 26.90 -7.64
C TYR A 313 -22.48 27.17 -9.15
N THR A 314 -22.82 26.18 -9.97
CA THR A 314 -22.68 26.28 -11.43
C THR A 314 -23.58 27.38 -12.02
N TYR A 315 -24.73 27.65 -11.39
CA TYR A 315 -25.63 28.72 -11.82
C TYR A 315 -25.11 30.14 -11.49
N ASP A 316 -24.13 30.29 -10.59
CA ASP A 316 -23.49 31.56 -10.20
C ASP A 316 -22.27 31.94 -11.08
N LEU A 317 -22.09 31.24 -12.21
CA LEU A 317 -20.93 31.38 -13.10
C LEU A 317 -21.29 32.15 -14.37
N ASP A 318 -20.46 33.13 -14.71
CA ASP A 318 -20.68 34.11 -15.78
C ASP A 318 -20.82 33.49 -17.20
N LEU A 319 -20.45 32.22 -17.37
CA LEU A 319 -20.55 31.45 -18.62
C LEU A 319 -21.65 30.38 -18.60
N TYR A 320 -22.51 30.35 -17.58
CA TYR A 320 -23.67 29.47 -17.50
C TYR A 320 -24.88 30.08 -18.22
N CYS A 321 -25.69 29.23 -18.86
CA CYS A 321 -26.88 29.65 -19.60
C CYS A 321 -28.15 28.99 -19.06
N ASN A 322 -28.94 29.75 -18.27
CA ASN A 322 -30.20 29.29 -17.68
C ASN A 322 -31.20 28.76 -18.74
N VAL A 323 -31.16 29.31 -19.97
CA VAL A 323 -32.10 28.98 -21.05
C VAL A 323 -31.91 27.55 -21.58
N ASN A 324 -30.67 27.04 -21.60
CA ASN A 324 -30.35 25.74 -22.21
C ASN A 324 -29.52 24.79 -21.33
N ASP A 325 -29.31 25.16 -20.06
CA ASP A 325 -28.69 24.34 -19.01
C ASP A 325 -27.27 23.86 -19.37
N LYS A 326 -26.43 24.79 -19.86
CA LYS A 326 -25.04 24.54 -20.26
C LYS A 326 -24.10 25.61 -19.73
N LEU A 327 -22.93 25.16 -19.30
CA LEU A 327 -21.77 25.98 -18.97
C LEU A 327 -20.82 26.00 -20.18
N TYR A 328 -20.43 27.19 -20.63
CA TYR A 328 -19.63 27.38 -21.86
C TYR A 328 -18.12 27.42 -21.60
N ALA A 329 -17.33 27.09 -22.62
CA ALA A 329 -15.86 26.96 -22.52
C ALA A 329 -15.11 28.30 -22.66
N SER A 330 -15.77 29.32 -23.20
CA SER A 330 -15.27 30.70 -23.27
C SER A 330 -16.41 31.67 -23.56
N GLU A 331 -16.21 32.93 -23.18
CA GLU A 331 -17.12 34.04 -23.49
C GLU A 331 -17.46 34.13 -24.98
N GLY A 332 -16.46 33.97 -25.86
CA GLY A 332 -16.67 33.95 -27.31
C GLY A 332 -17.62 32.83 -27.77
N THR A 333 -17.57 31.64 -27.18
CA THR A 333 -18.54 30.56 -27.49
C THR A 333 -19.93 30.83 -26.91
N PHE A 334 -20.03 31.53 -25.79
CA PHE A 334 -21.30 31.93 -25.17
C PHE A 334 -21.98 33.05 -25.97
N ASN A 335 -21.26 34.11 -26.29
CA ASN A 335 -21.73 35.22 -27.12
C ASN A 335 -22.10 34.74 -28.54
N SER A 336 -21.33 33.81 -29.12
CA SER A 336 -21.69 33.19 -30.40
C SER A 336 -22.96 32.35 -30.34
N TYR A 337 -23.33 31.78 -29.19
CA TYR A 337 -24.61 31.09 -29.01
C TYR A 337 -25.76 32.10 -28.79
N LYS A 338 -25.57 33.08 -27.91
CA LYS A 338 -26.53 34.16 -27.62
C LYS A 338 -26.95 34.93 -28.87
N ASN A 339 -26.04 35.10 -29.82
CA ASN A 339 -26.29 35.76 -31.11
C ASN A 339 -26.74 34.78 -32.22
N SER A 340 -27.11 33.54 -31.89
CA SER A 340 -27.52 32.52 -32.87
C SER A 340 -29.02 32.23 -32.80
N LYS A 341 -29.62 31.89 -33.95
CA LYS A 341 -31.04 31.48 -34.07
C LYS A 341 -31.43 30.36 -33.09
N HIS A 342 -30.49 29.50 -32.69
CA HIS A 342 -30.76 28.44 -31.71
C HIS A 342 -31.05 28.99 -30.30
N TYR A 343 -30.48 30.14 -29.93
CA TYR A 343 -30.86 30.81 -28.68
C TYR A 343 -32.29 31.34 -28.75
N ASP A 344 -32.72 31.92 -29.88
CA ASP A 344 -34.11 32.38 -30.06
C ASP A 344 -35.11 31.20 -30.03
N GLU A 345 -34.73 30.06 -30.62
CA GLU A 345 -35.53 28.83 -30.60
C GLU A 345 -35.60 28.20 -29.21
N ASP A 346 -34.49 28.13 -28.46
CA ASP A 346 -34.47 27.60 -27.10
C ASP A 346 -35.13 28.54 -26.09
N LEU A 347 -35.00 29.87 -26.26
CA LEU A 347 -35.68 30.88 -25.45
C LEU A 347 -37.21 30.81 -25.63
N LYS A 348 -37.69 30.60 -26.87
CA LYS A 348 -39.12 30.36 -27.12
C LYS A 348 -39.61 29.10 -26.41
N LYS A 349 -38.87 27.98 -26.47
CA LYS A 349 -39.19 26.75 -25.73
C LYS A 349 -39.16 26.95 -24.21
N TYR A 350 -38.26 27.80 -23.71
CA TYR A 350 -38.16 28.13 -22.28
C TYR A 350 -39.36 28.95 -21.81
N MET A 351 -39.75 29.98 -22.56
CA MET A 351 -40.94 30.80 -22.26
C MET A 351 -42.25 30.00 -22.39
N GLN A 352 -42.37 29.14 -23.41
CA GLN A 352 -43.55 28.28 -23.62
C GLN A 352 -43.80 27.23 -22.53
N LYS A 353 -42.85 27.00 -21.61
CA LYS A 353 -42.98 26.00 -20.54
C LYS A 353 -43.58 26.54 -19.24
N GLU A 354 -43.75 27.86 -19.11
CA GLU A 354 -44.36 28.54 -17.96
C GLU A 354 -43.99 27.91 -16.60
N TYR A 355 -42.68 27.72 -16.36
CA TYR A 355 -42.19 27.08 -15.15
C TYR A 355 -42.66 27.83 -13.90
N SER A 356 -43.26 27.10 -12.95
CA SER A 356 -43.55 27.63 -11.62
C SER A 356 -42.27 28.08 -10.91
N VAL A 357 -42.36 29.07 -10.02
CA VAL A 357 -41.25 29.51 -9.16
C VAL A 357 -40.67 28.32 -8.38
N GLU A 358 -41.53 27.43 -7.90
CA GLU A 358 -41.17 26.19 -7.20
C GLU A 358 -40.35 25.23 -8.08
N GLN A 359 -40.74 25.05 -9.35
CA GLN A 359 -39.98 24.23 -10.30
C GLN A 359 -38.61 24.85 -10.63
N LEU A 360 -38.53 26.18 -10.71
CA LEU A 360 -37.27 26.90 -10.91
C LEU A 360 -36.34 26.81 -9.70
N GLU A 361 -36.89 26.73 -8.48
CA GLU A 361 -36.13 26.41 -7.28
C GLU A 361 -35.66 24.95 -7.25
N ASP A 362 -36.51 23.99 -7.63
CA ASP A 362 -36.10 22.58 -7.68
C ASP A 362 -35.00 22.31 -8.71
N PHE A 363 -35.02 23.00 -9.87
CA PHE A 363 -33.89 22.96 -10.81
C PHE A 363 -32.59 23.50 -10.19
N LYS A 364 -32.64 24.58 -9.39
CA LYS A 364 -31.46 25.07 -8.66
C LYS A 364 -30.99 24.06 -7.61
N ARG A 365 -31.90 23.55 -6.77
CA ARG A 365 -31.62 22.54 -5.73
C ARG A 365 -31.02 21.26 -6.32
N GLN A 366 -31.40 20.88 -7.55
CA GLN A 366 -30.77 19.77 -8.27
C GLN A 366 -29.35 20.12 -8.74
N ILE A 367 -29.10 21.33 -9.25
CA ILE A 367 -27.75 21.78 -9.62
C ILE A 367 -26.85 21.84 -8.38
N GLU A 368 -27.33 22.36 -7.25
CA GLU A 368 -26.61 22.36 -5.97
C GLU A 368 -26.26 20.94 -5.49
N ARG A 369 -27.19 19.99 -5.67
CA ARG A 369 -27.01 18.57 -5.33
C ARG A 369 -25.94 17.91 -6.22
N ASP A 370 -26.04 18.04 -7.54
CA ASP A 370 -25.06 17.47 -8.48
C ASP A 370 -23.67 18.10 -8.31
N ASP A 371 -23.59 19.42 -8.08
CA ASP A 371 -22.35 20.13 -7.75
C ASP A 371 -21.74 19.60 -6.44
N LYS A 372 -22.53 19.50 -5.36
CA LYS A 372 -22.08 18.99 -4.05
C LYS A 372 -21.63 17.53 -4.13
N GLU A 373 -22.35 16.68 -4.85
CA GLU A 373 -21.98 15.28 -5.08
C GLU A 373 -20.63 15.18 -5.80
N LEU A 374 -20.42 15.95 -6.87
CA LEU A 374 -19.16 15.88 -7.63
C LEU A 374 -17.98 16.47 -6.83
N ALA A 375 -18.19 17.59 -6.13
CA ALA A 375 -17.20 18.17 -5.22
C ALA A 375 -16.80 17.21 -4.10
N LYS A 376 -17.79 16.51 -3.50
CA LYS A 376 -17.59 15.47 -2.48
C LYS A 376 -16.70 14.35 -3.02
N CYS A 377 -16.99 13.85 -4.22
CA CYS A 377 -16.21 12.77 -4.80
C CYS A 377 -14.78 13.18 -5.16
N GLU A 378 -14.57 14.37 -5.75
CA GLU A 378 -13.23 14.90 -6.04
C GLU A 378 -12.38 15.08 -4.76
N TYR A 379 -12.99 15.59 -3.68
CA TYR A 379 -12.34 15.76 -2.38
C TYR A 379 -11.99 14.41 -1.71
N LEU A 380 -12.94 13.46 -1.68
CA LEU A 380 -12.71 12.13 -1.11
C LEU A 380 -11.62 11.36 -1.87
N ILE A 381 -11.54 11.49 -3.20
CA ILE A 381 -10.50 10.82 -3.99
C ILE A 381 -9.10 11.31 -3.60
N ASP A 382 -8.86 12.61 -3.42
CA ASP A 382 -7.53 13.08 -2.99
C ASP A 382 -7.19 12.63 -1.56
N LEU A 383 -8.16 12.62 -0.63
CA LEU A 383 -7.97 12.05 0.71
C LEU A 383 -7.55 10.58 0.66
N TYR A 384 -8.30 9.71 -0.03
CA TYR A 384 -7.95 8.29 -0.14
C TYR A 384 -6.60 8.08 -0.86
N LYS A 385 -6.31 8.84 -1.93
CA LYS A 385 -5.00 8.80 -2.60
C LYS A 385 -3.86 9.28 -1.68
N ASN A 386 -4.10 10.23 -0.78
CA ASN A 386 -3.06 10.72 0.15
C ASN A 386 -2.73 9.65 1.20
N VAL A 387 -3.74 8.96 1.74
CA VAL A 387 -3.55 7.80 2.63
C VAL A 387 -2.84 6.65 1.89
N LEU A 388 -3.29 6.33 0.67
CA LEU A 388 -2.73 5.26 -0.17
C LEU A 388 -1.41 5.64 -0.87
N ASN A 389 -0.88 6.86 -0.69
CA ASN A 389 0.24 7.40 -1.47
C ASN A 389 1.47 6.48 -1.48
N LYS A 390 1.79 5.82 -0.35
CA LYS A 390 2.90 4.85 -0.25
C LYS A 390 2.76 3.65 -1.21
N ILE A 391 1.53 3.28 -1.59
CA ILE A 391 1.23 2.20 -2.54
C ILE A 391 1.21 2.73 -3.98
N PHE A 392 0.72 3.96 -4.18
CA PHE A 392 0.85 4.67 -5.46
C PHE A 392 2.31 4.85 -5.88
N GLN A 393 3.21 5.30 -4.98
CA GLN A 393 4.64 5.44 -5.27
C GLN A 393 5.29 4.10 -5.65
N LYS A 394 4.99 3.01 -4.94
CA LYS A 394 5.44 1.65 -5.31
C LYS A 394 4.93 1.22 -6.69
N THR A 395 3.70 1.59 -7.03
CA THR A 395 3.06 1.28 -8.33
C THR A 395 3.72 2.07 -9.46
N ILE A 396 3.99 3.36 -9.25
CA ILE A 396 4.75 4.22 -10.16
C ILE A 396 6.15 3.63 -10.41
N GLN A 397 6.89 3.29 -9.35
CA GLN A 397 8.23 2.68 -9.46
C GLN A 397 8.20 1.33 -10.19
N LYS A 398 7.18 0.48 -9.95
CA LYS A 398 6.97 -0.79 -10.69
C LYS A 398 6.76 -0.53 -12.18
N ILE A 399 5.97 0.48 -12.54
CA ILE A 399 5.70 0.83 -13.95
C ILE A 399 6.96 1.41 -14.61
N GLN A 400 7.67 2.33 -13.96
CA GLN A 400 8.92 2.91 -14.47
C GLN A 400 10.01 1.84 -14.67
N ARG A 401 10.23 0.95 -13.69
CA ARG A 401 11.12 -0.22 -13.86
C ARG A 401 10.68 -1.11 -15.02
N LYS A 402 9.36 -1.32 -15.19
CA LYS A 402 8.81 -2.11 -16.30
C LYS A 402 8.97 -1.44 -17.68
N GLN A 403 9.00 -0.11 -17.73
CA GLN A 403 9.28 0.67 -18.94
C GLN A 403 10.78 0.71 -19.28
N ALA A 404 11.66 0.51 -18.30
CA ALA A 404 13.11 0.49 -18.46
C ALA A 404 13.70 -0.87 -18.88
N PHE A 405 12.94 -1.98 -18.74
CA PHE A 405 13.42 -3.31 -19.12
C PHE A 405 13.61 -3.47 -20.64
N SER A 406 14.65 -4.20 -21.01
CA SER A 406 14.86 -4.72 -22.35
C SER A 406 13.79 -5.75 -22.73
N VAL A 407 13.58 -5.93 -24.05
CA VAL A 407 12.56 -6.83 -24.60
C VAL A 407 12.78 -8.28 -24.16
N ASP A 408 14.02 -8.74 -24.07
CA ASP A 408 14.37 -10.09 -23.61
C ASP A 408 14.10 -10.29 -22.11
N GLU A 409 14.45 -9.33 -21.26
CA GLU A 409 14.14 -9.35 -19.83
C GLU A 409 12.62 -9.43 -19.59
N LEU A 410 11.85 -8.64 -20.34
CA LEU A 410 10.39 -8.65 -20.28
C LEU A 410 9.79 -9.98 -20.77
N GLN A 411 10.43 -10.66 -21.71
CA GLN A 411 10.05 -12.02 -22.14
C GLN A 411 10.43 -13.08 -21.10
N LYS A 412 11.65 -13.04 -20.56
CA LYS A 412 12.13 -13.94 -19.48
C LYS A 412 11.21 -13.85 -18.27
N ARG A 413 10.85 -12.65 -17.83
CA ARG A 413 9.93 -12.43 -16.71
C ARG A 413 8.51 -12.96 -16.98
N LYS A 414 7.96 -12.73 -18.18
CA LYS A 414 6.68 -13.35 -18.60
C LYS A 414 6.72 -14.88 -18.62
N LYS A 415 7.85 -15.49 -18.98
CA LYS A 415 8.05 -16.95 -18.92
C LYS A 415 8.13 -17.46 -17.48
N ALA A 416 8.77 -16.72 -16.57
CA ALA A 416 8.81 -17.03 -15.14
C ALA A 416 7.42 -16.92 -14.47
N GLU A 417 6.68 -15.83 -14.72
CA GLU A 417 5.32 -15.64 -14.20
C GLU A 417 4.39 -16.78 -14.65
N LYS A 418 4.41 -17.16 -15.94
CA LYS A 418 3.66 -18.31 -16.45
C LYS A 418 4.06 -19.66 -15.85
N ARG A 419 5.33 -19.86 -15.46
CA ARG A 419 5.77 -21.08 -14.76
C ARG A 419 5.22 -21.14 -13.34
N ASN A 420 5.20 -20.01 -12.64
CA ASN A 420 4.66 -19.92 -11.27
C ASN A 420 3.14 -20.17 -11.25
N ASP A 421 2.38 -19.52 -12.14
CA ASP A 421 0.94 -19.78 -12.30
C ASP A 421 0.63 -21.26 -12.63
N HIS A 422 1.46 -21.90 -13.45
CA HIS A 422 1.35 -23.34 -13.78
C HIS A 422 1.68 -24.25 -12.58
N LEU A 423 2.64 -23.86 -11.72
CA LEU A 423 2.98 -24.60 -10.51
C LEU A 423 1.85 -24.50 -9.45
N LEU A 424 1.28 -23.31 -9.28
CA LEU A 424 0.16 -23.05 -8.37
C LEU A 424 -1.11 -23.83 -8.78
N THR A 425 -1.42 -23.85 -10.08
CA THR A 425 -2.60 -24.57 -10.60
C THR A 425 -2.46 -26.10 -10.57
N LEU A 426 -1.23 -26.63 -10.56
CA LEU A 426 -0.98 -28.05 -10.25
C LEU A 426 -1.20 -28.33 -8.75
N ARG A 427 -0.72 -27.46 -7.85
CA ARG A 427 -0.87 -27.61 -6.39
C ARG A 427 -2.34 -27.57 -5.95
N ASP A 428 -3.13 -26.61 -6.46
CA ASP A 428 -4.56 -26.50 -6.15
C ASP A 428 -5.38 -27.70 -6.72
N ARG A 429 -4.86 -28.48 -7.70
CA ARG A 429 -5.47 -29.75 -8.15
C ARG A 429 -5.14 -30.96 -7.27
N GLY A 430 -4.03 -30.95 -6.54
CA GLY A 430 -3.63 -32.06 -5.65
C GLY A 430 -4.47 -32.16 -4.38
N GLY A 431 -5.06 -31.05 -3.93
CA GLY A 431 -5.77 -30.96 -2.65
C GLY A 431 -7.19 -31.54 -2.60
N SER A 432 -7.61 -32.35 -3.57
CA SER A 432 -9.00 -32.85 -3.67
C SER A 432 -9.16 -34.37 -3.62
N HIS A 433 -8.07 -35.15 -3.52
CA HIS A 433 -8.11 -36.62 -3.39
C HIS A 433 -7.14 -37.10 -2.30
N SER A 434 -7.57 -37.00 -1.05
CA SER A 434 -6.99 -37.69 0.11
C SER A 434 -8.14 -38.25 0.96
N ASN A 435 -8.74 -39.35 0.49
CA ASN A 435 -9.84 -40.03 1.17
C ASN A 435 -9.28 -41.02 2.22
N GLU A 436 -8.74 -40.48 3.31
CA GLU A 436 -8.32 -41.28 4.46
C GLU A 436 -9.54 -41.61 5.31
N GLN A 437 -10.04 -42.83 5.11
CA GLN A 437 -11.14 -43.43 5.82
C GLN A 437 -10.62 -43.95 7.16
N TYR A 438 -10.97 -43.27 8.26
CA TYR A 438 -10.64 -43.71 9.61
C TYR A 438 -11.37 -45.01 9.92
N ASP A 439 -10.63 -45.98 10.45
CA ASP A 439 -11.17 -47.26 10.96
C ASP A 439 -10.85 -47.38 12.46
N GLU A 440 -11.77 -47.95 13.25
CA GLU A 440 -11.72 -47.93 14.72
C GLU A 440 -11.52 -49.36 15.31
N GLY A 441 -10.47 -49.54 16.13
CA GLY A 441 -10.20 -50.77 16.92
C GLY A 441 -9.01 -51.60 16.40
N ASN A 442 -8.04 -52.06 17.22
CA ASN A 442 -8.19 -52.66 18.54
C ASN A 442 -6.94 -52.53 19.44
N ASP A 443 -7.19 -52.55 20.76
CA ASP A 443 -6.50 -53.28 21.84
C ASP A 443 -4.96 -53.27 22.01
N PHE A 444 -4.53 -52.57 23.07
CA PHE A 444 -3.47 -53.00 24.02
C PHE A 444 -3.91 -54.29 24.78
N PRO A 445 -3.08 -54.95 25.64
CA PRO A 445 -1.71 -54.62 26.11
C PRO A 445 -0.70 -55.82 26.15
N HIS A 446 0.61 -55.55 26.36
CA HIS A 446 1.33 -55.86 27.63
C HIS A 446 2.88 -55.67 27.62
N LEU A 447 3.36 -55.14 28.76
CA LEU A 447 4.63 -55.35 29.49
C LEU A 447 5.91 -55.92 28.82
N TYR A 448 6.98 -55.12 28.94
CA TYR A 448 8.20 -55.41 29.76
C TYR A 448 9.04 -56.67 29.44
N ASN A 449 10.26 -56.48 28.91
CA ASN A 449 11.49 -56.99 29.56
C ASN A 449 12.76 -56.22 29.14
N SER A 450 13.89 -56.50 29.82
CA SER A 450 15.23 -55.92 29.65
C SER A 450 16.28 -57.00 29.27
N HIS A 451 17.53 -56.59 29.01
CA HIS A 451 18.75 -57.43 28.83
C HIS A 451 18.86 -58.21 27.49
N THR A 452 20.03 -58.52 26.89
CA THR A 452 21.45 -58.22 27.22
C THR A 452 22.40 -58.47 26.02
N PHE A 453 23.54 -57.74 26.00
CA PHE A 453 24.86 -58.11 25.46
C PHE A 453 25.14 -58.25 23.94
N ASP A 454 26.44 -58.31 23.67
CA ASP A 454 27.29 -58.14 22.46
C ASP A 454 28.31 -59.33 22.45
N PRO A 455 29.34 -59.52 21.58
CA PRO A 455 29.66 -59.03 20.21
C PRO A 455 30.07 -60.17 19.21
N SER A 456 30.64 -59.80 18.05
CA SER A 456 31.72 -60.53 17.29
C SER A 456 31.34 -61.78 16.44
N SER A 457 32.10 -62.24 15.42
CA SER A 457 33.41 -61.84 14.82
C SER A 457 33.55 -62.18 13.30
N GLU A 458 34.66 -61.74 12.66
CA GLU A 458 35.50 -62.39 11.59
C GLU A 458 34.84 -63.02 10.33
N ASP A 459 35.09 -62.49 9.10
CA ASP A 459 36.13 -62.88 8.10
C ASP A 459 35.47 -63.70 6.92
N ASP A 460 36.00 -63.95 5.72
CA ASP A 460 37.36 -63.93 5.14
C ASP A 460 37.32 -63.76 3.57
N ASP A 461 38.44 -63.35 2.94
CA ASP A 461 38.97 -63.54 1.53
C ASP A 461 38.05 -63.73 0.25
N GLU A 462 38.50 -63.81 -1.03
CA GLU A 462 39.83 -63.89 -1.66
C GLU A 462 39.95 -63.21 -3.06
N SER A 463 41.12 -62.61 -3.33
CA SER A 463 41.99 -62.54 -4.54
C SER A 463 41.54 -62.51 -6.05
N THR A 464 42.49 -62.07 -6.91
CA THR A 464 42.60 -62.13 -8.40
C THR A 464 41.73 -61.17 -9.26
N ASP A 465 42.14 -60.66 -10.45
CA ASP A 465 43.46 -60.54 -11.14
C ASP A 465 43.49 -59.30 -12.09
N SER A 466 44.57 -59.09 -12.86
CA SER A 466 44.73 -58.18 -14.03
C SER A 466 44.97 -58.99 -15.33
N SER A 467 45.24 -58.51 -16.55
CA SER A 467 45.58 -57.19 -17.18
C SER A 467 45.08 -57.23 -18.66
N ASP A 468 45.30 -56.32 -19.62
CA ASP A 468 45.97 -54.99 -19.77
C ASP A 468 45.36 -54.27 -21.01
N GLY A 469 45.61 -52.96 -21.17
CA GLY A 469 45.91 -52.35 -22.48
C GLY A 469 44.76 -51.93 -23.43
N GLY A 470 44.82 -50.69 -23.96
CA GLY A 470 44.18 -50.37 -25.26
C GLY A 470 43.36 -49.07 -25.40
N SER A 471 44.02 -47.92 -25.40
CA SER A 471 43.65 -46.64 -26.06
C SER A 471 42.25 -46.36 -26.69
N LEU A 472 41.66 -45.24 -26.21
CA LEU A 472 41.10 -44.09 -26.97
C LEU A 472 39.61 -44.03 -27.48
N THR A 473 39.04 -42.82 -27.28
CA THR A 473 37.84 -42.18 -27.89
C THR A 473 36.42 -42.57 -27.43
N GLY A 474 35.51 -41.57 -27.40
CA GLY A 474 34.05 -41.75 -27.59
C GLY A 474 33.12 -41.42 -26.42
N ASP A 475 32.34 -40.33 -26.54
CA ASP A 475 31.26 -39.88 -25.66
C ASP A 475 30.26 -40.95 -25.14
N GLY A 476 29.84 -40.84 -23.85
CA GLY A 476 28.86 -41.78 -23.26
C GLY A 476 28.18 -41.37 -21.94
N LYS A 477 27.29 -40.36 -21.94
CA LYS A 477 26.59 -39.87 -20.72
C LYS A 477 25.22 -40.57 -20.51
N LYS A 478 25.04 -41.46 -19.50
CA LYS A 478 23.77 -41.61 -18.70
C LYS A 478 23.69 -42.79 -17.69
N LYS A 479 22.94 -42.53 -16.59
CA LYS A 479 22.24 -43.46 -15.65
C LYS A 479 23.11 -44.30 -14.69
N LYS A 480 22.58 -44.86 -13.57
CA LYS A 480 21.52 -44.47 -12.58
C LYS A 480 21.45 -45.57 -11.48
N LYS A 481 21.06 -45.17 -10.24
CA LYS A 481 20.71 -45.96 -9.01
C LYS A 481 21.84 -45.90 -7.95
N GLY A 482 21.55 -45.84 -6.64
CA GLY A 482 20.26 -45.50 -5.97
C GLY A 482 20.06 -46.12 -4.58
N LYS A 483 19.06 -45.59 -3.84
CA LYS A 483 18.60 -45.98 -2.47
C LYS A 483 19.58 -45.69 -1.32
N GLY A 484 19.17 -45.29 -0.11
CA GLY A 484 17.88 -44.67 0.29
C GLY A 484 17.20 -45.27 1.53
N ALA A 485 17.56 -44.78 2.72
CA ALA A 485 16.82 -44.74 4.00
C ALA A 485 17.59 -43.76 4.93
N GLY A 486 17.01 -42.96 5.83
CA GLY A 486 15.61 -42.74 6.22
C GLY A 486 15.45 -42.82 7.75
N GLY A 487 15.03 -41.79 8.50
CA GLY A 487 14.61 -40.43 8.11
C GLY A 487 14.21 -39.60 9.35
N ALA A 488 13.18 -38.75 9.21
CA ALA A 488 12.52 -37.92 10.24
C ALA A 488 13.24 -36.63 10.73
N ASP A 489 13.06 -35.53 9.99
CA ASP A 489 12.47 -34.26 10.49
C ASP A 489 12.43 -33.20 9.37
N GLU A 490 11.39 -33.19 8.53
CA GLU A 490 11.24 -32.15 7.48
C GLU A 490 9.77 -31.98 7.05
N ALA A 491 9.06 -31.00 7.63
CA ALA A 491 7.63 -30.78 7.38
C ALA A 491 7.14 -29.32 7.61
N ASP A 492 7.82 -28.30 7.04
CA ASP A 492 7.15 -27.02 6.67
C ASP A 492 7.96 -26.07 5.74
N GLU A 493 9.15 -26.44 5.26
CA GLU A 493 9.98 -25.59 4.38
C GLU A 493 9.50 -25.60 2.90
N ALA A 494 8.35 -24.97 2.62
CA ALA A 494 7.77 -24.93 1.26
C ALA A 494 6.97 -23.65 0.90
N ASP A 495 7.44 -22.47 1.35
CA ASP A 495 6.95 -21.13 0.93
C ASP A 495 8.06 -20.05 1.03
N THR A 496 9.30 -20.40 0.66
CA THR A 496 10.50 -19.56 0.93
C THR A 496 11.44 -19.36 -0.27
N GLU A 497 10.98 -19.60 -1.51
CA GLU A 497 11.74 -19.28 -2.73
C GLU A 497 11.16 -18.05 -3.45
N ASP A 498 11.64 -16.87 -3.06
CA ASP A 498 11.59 -15.60 -3.84
C ASP A 498 12.58 -14.62 -3.17
N GLU A 499 13.82 -15.09 -2.95
CA GLU A 499 14.97 -14.23 -2.62
C GLU A 499 15.42 -13.49 -3.87
N ASP A 500 15.68 -12.19 -3.74
CA ASP A 500 16.29 -11.41 -4.80
C ASP A 500 17.78 -11.83 -4.91
N GLU A 501 18.14 -12.54 -5.99
CA GLU A 501 19.41 -13.31 -6.13
C GLU A 501 20.70 -12.44 -6.06
N ASP A 502 20.54 -11.11 -6.06
CA ASP A 502 21.60 -10.10 -6.04
C ASP A 502 22.12 -9.73 -4.64
N GLU A 503 21.49 -10.15 -3.54
CA GLU A 503 21.87 -9.76 -2.15
C GLU A 503 22.80 -10.75 -1.40
N LYS A 504 23.36 -11.76 -2.08
CA LYS A 504 24.37 -12.66 -1.47
C LYS A 504 25.74 -11.98 -1.37
N PRO A 505 26.44 -12.05 -0.20
CA PRO A 505 27.78 -11.47 -0.06
C PRO A 505 28.79 -12.04 -1.07
N ILE A 506 29.25 -11.19 -1.99
CA ILE A 506 30.18 -11.56 -3.06
C ILE A 506 31.55 -11.90 -2.46
N TYR A 507 31.92 -13.18 -2.47
CA TYR A 507 33.19 -13.66 -1.95
C TYR A 507 34.38 -13.13 -2.79
N ASN A 508 35.05 -12.10 -2.29
CA ASN A 508 36.16 -11.40 -2.95
C ASN A 508 37.45 -11.47 -2.12
N PRO A 509 38.08 -12.66 -1.97
CA PRO A 509 39.22 -12.87 -1.07
C PRO A 509 40.51 -12.12 -1.51
N LEU A 510 40.51 -11.50 -2.69
CA LEU A 510 41.62 -10.71 -3.23
C LEU A 510 41.31 -9.19 -3.25
N ASN A 511 40.15 -8.76 -2.74
CA ASN A 511 39.66 -7.37 -2.78
C ASN A 511 39.79 -6.71 -4.17
N LEU A 512 39.62 -7.48 -5.24
CA LEU A 512 39.71 -6.99 -6.61
C LEU A 512 38.51 -6.10 -6.93
N PRO A 513 38.68 -4.98 -7.67
CA PRO A 513 37.56 -4.13 -8.07
C PRO A 513 36.46 -4.93 -8.78
N LEU A 514 35.21 -4.61 -8.45
CA LEU A 514 34.03 -5.23 -9.07
C LEU A 514 33.86 -4.68 -10.49
N GLY A 515 33.57 -5.56 -11.43
CA GLY A 515 33.21 -5.21 -12.80
C GLY A 515 31.77 -4.70 -12.91
N HIS A 516 31.36 -4.34 -14.12
CA HIS A 516 29.96 -3.95 -14.42
C HIS A 516 28.94 -5.08 -14.16
N ASP A 517 29.40 -6.34 -14.10
CA ASP A 517 28.60 -7.52 -13.77
C ASP A 517 28.54 -7.83 -12.26
N ASN A 518 28.92 -6.89 -11.38
CA ASN A 518 29.03 -7.07 -9.92
C ASN A 518 29.90 -8.25 -9.47
N LYS A 519 30.82 -8.73 -10.32
CA LYS A 519 31.77 -9.81 -10.01
C LYS A 519 33.21 -9.28 -9.97
N PRO A 520 34.11 -9.83 -9.15
CA PRO A 520 35.50 -9.39 -9.09
C PRO A 520 36.18 -9.59 -10.45
N ILE A 521 36.85 -8.55 -10.95
CA ILE A 521 37.49 -8.57 -12.27
C ILE A 521 38.61 -9.63 -12.29
N PRO A 522 38.70 -10.50 -13.32
CA PRO A 522 39.76 -11.49 -13.43
C PRO A 522 41.16 -10.88 -13.32
N TYR A 523 42.05 -11.52 -12.54
CA TYR A 523 43.37 -10.97 -12.18
C TYR A 523 44.23 -10.57 -13.40
N TRP A 524 44.16 -11.32 -14.50
CA TRP A 524 44.86 -10.99 -15.75
C TRP A 524 44.32 -9.70 -16.39
N LEU A 525 43.01 -9.46 -16.32
CA LEU A 525 42.35 -8.28 -16.89
C LEU A 525 42.59 -7.04 -16.02
N TYR A 526 42.60 -7.21 -14.69
CA TYR A 526 43.04 -6.21 -13.70
C TYR A 526 44.49 -5.76 -13.96
N LYS A 527 45.39 -6.70 -14.28
CA LYS A 527 46.79 -6.41 -14.64
C LYS A 527 46.93 -5.78 -16.03
N LEU A 528 46.14 -6.22 -17.01
CA LEU A 528 46.15 -5.71 -18.40
C LEU A 528 45.70 -4.24 -18.49
N HIS A 529 44.61 -3.86 -17.82
CA HIS A 529 44.15 -2.47 -17.77
C HIS A 529 44.94 -1.60 -16.79
N GLY A 530 45.96 -2.16 -16.11
CA GLY A 530 46.83 -1.41 -15.21
C GLY A 530 46.19 -0.95 -13.90
N LEU A 531 45.07 -1.56 -13.48
CA LEU A 531 44.42 -1.25 -12.19
C LEU A 531 45.31 -1.64 -11.00
N SER A 532 46.29 -2.52 -11.20
CA SER A 532 47.31 -2.86 -10.21
C SER A 532 48.32 -1.75 -9.90
N LYS A 533 48.16 -0.53 -10.45
CA LYS A 533 48.98 0.64 -10.12
C LYS A 533 48.18 1.60 -9.24
N GLU A 534 48.68 1.83 -8.04
CA GLU A 534 48.16 2.80 -7.09
C GLU A 534 48.61 4.23 -7.45
N TYR A 535 47.69 5.18 -7.34
CA TYR A 535 47.93 6.62 -7.49
C TYR A 535 47.24 7.35 -6.34
N THR A 536 48.00 7.99 -5.47
CA THR A 536 47.48 8.77 -4.33
C THR A 536 47.18 10.22 -4.73
N CYS A 537 46.19 10.83 -4.07
CA CYS A 537 45.90 12.27 -4.21
C CYS A 537 45.74 12.92 -2.83
N GLU A 538 46.61 13.88 -2.52
CA GLU A 538 46.66 14.56 -1.21
C GLU A 538 45.46 15.50 -1.03
N ILE A 539 45.07 16.22 -2.09
CA ILE A 539 43.87 17.09 -2.15
C ILE A 539 42.58 16.31 -1.84
N CYS A 540 42.54 15.01 -2.11
CA CYS A 540 41.42 14.13 -1.75
C CYS A 540 41.47 13.55 -0.33
N GLY A 541 42.47 13.93 0.48
CA GLY A 541 42.77 13.33 1.78
C GLY A 541 43.53 12.01 1.65
N ASN A 542 44.68 12.04 0.98
CA ASN A 542 45.57 10.91 0.66
C ASN A 542 44.83 9.66 0.13
N TYR A 543 43.79 9.85 -0.70
CA TYR A 543 43.01 8.72 -1.20
C TYR A 543 43.70 8.01 -2.36
N SER A 544 43.76 6.68 -2.28
CA SER A 544 44.36 5.80 -3.27
C SER A 544 43.38 5.45 -4.40
N TYR A 545 43.75 5.77 -5.63
CA TYR A 545 43.05 5.38 -6.85
C TYR A 545 43.80 4.27 -7.59
N PHE A 546 43.08 3.23 -7.99
CA PHE A 546 43.65 2.06 -8.67
C PHE A 546 43.46 2.16 -10.19
N GLY A 547 44.57 2.33 -10.91
CA GLY A 547 44.62 2.50 -12.36
C GLY A 547 44.48 3.94 -12.85
N ARG A 548 45.30 4.28 -13.87
CA ARG A 548 45.43 5.64 -14.42
C ARG A 548 44.10 6.23 -14.92
N ALA A 549 43.22 5.43 -15.53
CA ALA A 549 41.94 5.89 -16.05
C ALA A 549 40.97 6.35 -14.95
N GLN A 550 40.88 5.62 -13.83
CA GLN A 550 40.05 6.05 -12.69
C GLN A 550 40.68 7.24 -11.96
N PHE A 551 42.02 7.30 -11.91
CA PHE A 551 42.73 8.48 -11.43
C PHE A 551 42.52 9.72 -12.31
N GLU A 552 42.47 9.61 -13.64
CA GLU A 552 42.17 10.78 -14.50
C GLU A 552 40.71 11.23 -14.42
N LYS A 553 39.78 10.31 -14.14
CA LYS A 553 38.38 10.62 -13.88
C LYS A 553 38.18 11.40 -12.56
N HIS A 554 38.99 11.13 -11.54
CA HIS A 554 38.77 11.66 -10.19
C HIS A 554 38.82 13.20 -10.10
N PHE A 555 39.57 13.88 -10.97
CA PHE A 555 39.64 15.35 -11.04
C PHE A 555 38.28 16.02 -11.31
N TYR A 556 37.37 15.28 -11.96
CA TYR A 556 35.99 15.71 -12.27
C TYR A 556 34.96 15.20 -11.25
N GLU A 557 35.37 14.39 -10.26
CA GLU A 557 34.48 13.85 -9.24
C GLU A 557 34.21 14.86 -8.11
N TRP A 558 33.08 14.69 -7.42
CA TRP A 558 32.65 15.61 -6.36
C TRP A 558 33.67 15.73 -5.21
N ARG A 559 34.39 14.65 -4.88
CA ARG A 559 35.40 14.65 -3.81
C ARG A 559 36.58 15.58 -4.11
N HIS A 560 37.13 15.53 -5.32
CA HIS A 560 38.27 16.38 -5.71
C HIS A 560 37.86 17.84 -5.84
N SER A 561 36.72 18.10 -6.49
CA SER A 561 36.16 19.46 -6.59
C SER A 561 35.77 20.07 -5.24
N PHE A 562 35.35 19.26 -4.26
CA PHE A 562 35.17 19.68 -2.87
C PHE A 562 36.51 20.00 -2.18
N GLY A 563 37.54 19.16 -2.33
CA GLY A 563 38.89 19.43 -1.80
C GLY A 563 39.47 20.74 -2.33
N MET A 564 39.42 20.96 -3.65
CA MET A 564 39.83 22.23 -4.28
C MET A 564 39.04 23.44 -3.75
N LYS A 565 37.74 23.28 -3.51
CA LYS A 565 36.89 24.31 -2.90
C LYS A 565 37.29 24.63 -1.46
N CYS A 566 37.69 23.63 -0.66
CA CYS A 566 38.23 23.85 0.69
C CYS A 566 39.57 24.61 0.68
N LEU A 567 40.38 24.47 -0.37
CA LEU A 567 41.60 25.25 -0.60
C LEU A 567 41.32 26.66 -1.18
N ASN A 568 40.06 27.02 -1.42
CA ASN A 568 39.63 28.22 -2.15
C ASN A 568 40.20 28.35 -3.59
N ILE A 569 40.60 27.24 -4.21
CA ILE A 569 41.09 27.20 -5.60
C ILE A 569 39.92 26.80 -6.53
N PRO A 570 39.65 27.56 -7.62
CA PRO A 570 38.63 27.17 -8.59
C PRO A 570 39.10 25.95 -9.40
N ASN A 571 38.34 24.84 -9.34
CA ASN A 571 38.64 23.63 -10.12
C ASN A 571 38.48 23.92 -11.63
N THR A 572 39.60 24.19 -12.29
CA THR A 572 39.73 24.53 -13.71
C THR A 572 40.78 23.64 -14.35
N LEU A 573 40.78 23.55 -15.69
CA LEU A 573 41.65 22.62 -16.43
C LEU A 573 43.15 22.78 -16.12
N HIS A 574 43.57 23.98 -15.68
CA HIS A 574 44.95 24.26 -15.24
C HIS A 574 45.43 23.42 -14.05
N PHE A 575 44.53 22.84 -13.25
CA PHE A 575 44.86 22.02 -12.09
C PHE A 575 44.74 20.51 -12.35
N LYS A 576 44.50 20.09 -13.61
CA LYS A 576 44.52 18.66 -13.97
C LYS A 576 45.91 18.06 -13.69
N GLU A 577 45.92 16.84 -13.15
CA GLU A 577 47.11 16.06 -12.79
C GLU A 577 47.89 16.53 -11.54
N ILE A 578 47.46 17.63 -10.89
CA ILE A 578 48.05 18.08 -9.62
C ILE A 578 47.44 17.30 -8.46
N THR A 579 48.27 16.56 -7.73
CA THR A 579 47.86 15.77 -6.55
C THR A 579 48.18 16.44 -5.22
N LYS A 580 49.23 17.26 -5.19
CA LYS A 580 49.76 17.91 -3.99
C LYS A 580 49.10 19.24 -3.71
N ILE A 581 48.90 19.52 -2.43
CA ILE A 581 48.28 20.77 -1.96
C ILE A 581 49.24 21.95 -2.21
N ASP A 582 50.52 21.80 -1.90
CA ASP A 582 51.53 22.85 -2.07
C ASP A 582 51.71 23.25 -3.54
N ASP A 583 51.73 22.28 -4.47
CA ASP A 583 51.87 22.55 -5.90
C ASP A 583 50.63 23.28 -6.46
N ALA A 584 49.42 22.92 -5.98
CA ALA A 584 48.17 23.60 -6.36
C ALA A 584 48.16 25.06 -5.86
N LEU A 585 48.57 25.31 -4.62
CA LEU A 585 48.69 26.66 -4.05
C LEU A 585 49.73 27.50 -4.83
N ASN A 586 50.92 26.94 -5.08
CA ASN A 586 51.99 27.60 -5.84
C ASN A 586 51.55 27.95 -7.28
N LEU A 587 50.82 27.07 -7.96
CA LEU A 587 50.29 27.37 -9.29
C LEU A 587 49.18 28.44 -9.23
N TYR A 588 48.28 28.35 -8.25
CA TYR A 588 47.21 29.35 -8.09
C TYR A 588 47.76 30.74 -7.81
N GLU A 589 48.83 30.88 -7.00
CA GLU A 589 49.53 32.15 -6.83
C GLU A 589 50.12 32.71 -8.12
N ARG A 590 50.77 31.87 -8.94
CA ARG A 590 51.36 32.29 -10.23
C ARG A 590 50.28 32.77 -11.19
N LEU A 591 49.20 32.00 -11.33
CA LEU A 591 48.05 32.36 -12.15
C LEU A 591 47.40 33.67 -11.65
N LYS A 592 47.19 33.80 -10.34
CA LYS A 592 46.62 35.02 -9.73
C LYS A 592 47.49 36.25 -9.99
N LYS A 593 48.82 36.14 -9.86
CA LYS A 593 49.77 37.22 -10.18
C LYS A 593 49.71 37.59 -11.66
N GLN A 594 49.71 36.60 -12.56
CA GLN A 594 49.59 36.82 -14.01
C GLN A 594 48.26 37.47 -14.39
N THR A 595 47.13 37.05 -13.80
CA THR A 595 45.83 37.71 -14.00
C THR A 595 45.85 39.14 -13.47
N GLN A 596 46.40 39.38 -12.27
CA GLN A 596 46.48 40.73 -11.68
C GLN A 596 47.38 41.71 -12.44
N MET A 597 48.34 41.22 -13.24
CA MET A 597 49.13 42.05 -14.16
C MET A 597 48.38 42.36 -15.48
N ASN A 598 47.41 41.53 -15.86
CA ASN A 598 46.62 41.70 -17.08
C ASN A 598 45.26 42.41 -16.85
N VAL A 599 44.91 42.70 -15.60
CA VAL A 599 43.71 43.48 -15.24
C VAL A 599 44.08 44.96 -15.21
N PHE A 600 43.67 45.68 -16.26
CA PHE A 600 43.73 47.14 -16.36
C PHE A 600 43.09 47.81 -15.13
N LYS A 601 43.80 48.75 -14.52
CA LYS A 601 43.36 49.50 -13.33
C LYS A 601 43.13 50.97 -13.70
N PRO A 602 41.87 51.43 -13.82
CA PRO A 602 41.58 52.84 -14.10
C PRO A 602 42.28 53.79 -13.12
N ASP A 603 42.24 53.48 -11.83
CA ASP A 603 42.83 54.22 -10.70
C ASP A 603 44.39 54.27 -10.69
N GLN A 604 45.06 53.72 -11.71
CA GLN A 604 46.51 53.74 -11.87
C GLN A 604 46.97 54.02 -13.32
N GLU A 605 46.18 53.61 -14.32
CA GLU A 605 46.54 53.63 -15.75
C GLU A 605 45.74 54.68 -16.56
N VAL A 606 44.74 55.34 -15.97
CA VAL A 606 44.06 56.50 -16.59
C VAL A 606 44.75 57.78 -16.12
N GLU A 607 45.34 58.49 -17.07
CA GLU A 607 45.87 59.84 -16.88
C GLU A 607 44.77 60.88 -17.11
N CYS A 608 44.81 61.96 -16.32
CA CYS A 608 43.91 63.11 -16.40
C CYS A 608 44.72 64.41 -16.26
N GLU A 609 44.33 65.43 -17.00
CA GLU A 609 45.01 66.72 -17.09
C GLU A 609 44.26 67.77 -16.24
N ASP A 610 44.98 68.60 -15.49
CA ASP A 610 44.39 69.69 -14.71
C ASP A 610 44.13 70.97 -15.52
N SER A 611 43.52 71.96 -14.88
CA SER A 611 43.22 73.28 -15.44
C SER A 611 44.45 74.10 -15.87
N LYS A 612 45.66 73.59 -15.62
CA LYS A 612 46.97 74.23 -15.88
C LYS A 612 47.88 73.38 -16.79
N GLY A 613 47.41 72.22 -17.26
CA GLY A 613 48.16 71.31 -18.13
C GLY A 613 49.03 70.27 -17.42
N ASN A 614 48.85 70.04 -16.12
CA ASN A 614 49.58 69.02 -15.38
C ASN A 614 48.87 67.66 -15.53
N VAL A 615 49.56 66.67 -16.09
CA VAL A 615 49.05 65.30 -16.24
C VAL A 615 49.32 64.49 -14.96
N MET A 616 48.29 63.81 -14.46
CA MET A 616 48.37 62.98 -13.26
C MET A 616 47.38 61.80 -13.32
N ASN A 617 47.66 60.72 -12.58
CA ASN A 617 46.74 59.60 -12.40
C ASN A 617 45.37 60.08 -11.91
N MET A 618 44.29 59.59 -12.52
CA MET A 618 42.88 59.77 -12.13
C MET A 618 42.65 59.74 -10.60
N LYS A 619 43.29 58.82 -9.86
CA LYS A 619 43.17 58.78 -8.39
C LYS A 619 43.81 60.00 -7.71
N ALA A 620 44.99 60.42 -8.14
CA ALA A 620 45.65 61.61 -7.61
C ALA A 620 44.84 62.87 -7.95
N TYR A 621 44.28 62.94 -9.16
CA TYR A 621 43.35 63.98 -9.57
C TYR A 621 42.13 64.05 -8.65
N ASP A 622 41.45 62.92 -8.40
CA ASP A 622 40.24 62.89 -7.57
C ASP A 622 40.54 63.20 -6.08
N ASP A 623 41.68 62.75 -5.54
CA ASP A 623 42.09 63.06 -4.17
C ASP A 623 42.56 64.52 -3.99
N LEU A 624 43.23 65.14 -4.98
CA LEU A 624 43.57 66.58 -4.97
C LEU A 624 42.32 67.46 -5.17
N LYS A 625 41.38 67.03 -6.00
CA LYS A 625 40.08 67.68 -6.22
C LYS A 625 39.22 67.66 -4.96
N ARG A 626 39.23 66.55 -4.19
CA ARG A 626 38.60 66.47 -2.85
C ARG A 626 39.26 67.37 -1.82
N GLN A 627 40.55 67.68 -1.98
CA GLN A 627 41.28 68.64 -1.15
C GLN A 627 41.12 70.11 -1.61
N GLY A 628 40.46 70.36 -2.75
CA GLY A 628 40.26 71.70 -3.30
C GLY A 628 41.52 72.34 -3.92
N LEU A 629 42.45 71.51 -4.42
CA LEU A 629 43.76 71.95 -4.92
C LEU A 629 43.88 72.04 -6.45
N LEU A 630 42.79 71.78 -7.20
CA LEU A 630 42.71 71.74 -8.68
C LEU A 630 41.66 72.71 -9.22
#